data_AF-A0A7H8R557-F1
#
_entry.id   AF-A0A7H8R557-F1
#
_cell.length_a   1.000
_cell.length_b   1.000
_cell.length_c   1.000
_cell.angle_alpha   90.00
_cell.angle_beta   90.00
_cell.angle_gamma   90.00
#
_symmetry.space_group_name_H-M   'P 1'
#
loop_
_entity.id
_entity.type
_entity.pdbx_description
1 polymer ?
#
loop_
_entity_poly.entity_id
_entity_poly.type
_entity_poly.pdbx_seq_one_letter_code
_entity_poly.pdbx_strand_id
1 'polypeptide(L)'
;MSDSTIQSAAELTKLYIDGEYVAPKSGQVYTVYNPSDGSVVSSQVPIAGQEDVDAAVTAAEKAFNGPWSKFTGAQRSACLRKLAELLDENDNLLSILTLDTLSTGNPVSLIPTREKNYIMGQLLYYAGWTDKLRGDYFPDDDGFVKLVRHEPLGVCAGINPFNAPVATLIMKAAPCLATGNTLIIKPSEYSPLGSLAIAPLFEKAGFPKGVLQVVTGAGDTGALLAGHMRIRKVSFTGSIATGKKIQIAATQSNLKRVTLELGGKSPAVVFEDANLDNALTWTINAILARSGQVCVAASRVYVQRSIADKFIEGYKERMKAAADNIGNPLDKTTTMGPLVGKAAFERVSKMIERGKTEAELVVGGVRHGEQGCYIEPTVFLNPQKDAQIYKDEVFGPVSVIKTFETEEEVLEMANDTEFGLMSGVFTKDINRALRFSSRLESGVVGVNCVSYMNVQAPFGGKKSSGIGREFGEYALRGFTEPKTVLINARHVSAFNLAIVLALCFGSLTYGYSFSVTSTTLGQPSFFEYFNLSQDTASPRYAFTNHVIGGLNGCFSGGGFFGALVGGWACDALGRKKTLFLATPIAILGGALQGGAVNLEMLLVGRILGGFAVALSVGILMVLIPLFQCEIAPPAVRGFLVSQHGVVIVFGYAAAAWVGFGCFYTTKPAFQWRFPLSLQCLWPLILLLLTPILPESPRWLLMQGRRQEAWDIVEKLHNSEKDSSRISFAREEFYQMTYQVSADQEMARSETVLTLFTKPSYRKRMFCAFMTMFASESTAILVVYNYSVLLYEGLGFTNSISLLLAAAYVTVACFGNYISSLLMDHVGRVKLLVIGITGCLISLIFEAALSARYIGTENSSGLSAGVFFLFLYISFYGCCIDATTYVYCTEIFPTHIRSRGMAWSLAILFATTVAYLIPAPTAFAEVGWKYYLLFIILTIINIPIIWVFFPETKGLALEEVGEKFGDDVVVRLTNITTEQREQLDEAIKAEKSTSESTHVEQMSA
;
A
#
# COMPACT_ATOMS: atom_id res chain seq x y z
N MET A 1 38.67 -46.00 -22.92
CA MET A 1 38.81 -44.55 -23.23
C MET A 1 37.42 -44.05 -23.52
N SER A 2 36.70 -43.62 -22.48
CA SER A 2 35.32 -43.12 -22.62
C SER A 2 35.37 -41.70 -23.18
N ASP A 3 34.43 -41.42 -24.07
CA ASP A 3 34.23 -40.18 -24.82
C ASP A 3 33.91 -38.99 -23.88
N SER A 4 34.89 -38.52 -23.09
CA SER A 4 34.65 -37.46 -22.11
C SER A 4 34.50 -36.12 -22.83
N THR A 5 33.29 -35.56 -22.82
CA THR A 5 32.98 -34.23 -23.38
C THR A 5 33.63 -33.05 -22.63
N ILE A 6 34.42 -33.32 -21.58
CA ILE A 6 35.15 -32.33 -20.80
C ILE A 6 36.56 -32.17 -21.37
N GLN A 7 36.91 -30.94 -21.75
CA GLN A 7 38.24 -30.60 -22.25
C GLN A 7 39.32 -30.82 -21.18
N SER A 8 40.48 -31.29 -21.60
CA SER A 8 41.66 -31.40 -20.74
C SER A 8 42.21 -30.04 -20.34
N ALA A 9 43.02 -29.98 -19.28
CA ALA A 9 43.63 -28.75 -18.80
C ALA A 9 44.43 -27.98 -19.88
N ALA A 10 45.07 -28.71 -20.80
CA ALA A 10 45.86 -28.13 -21.89
C ALA A 10 45.01 -27.52 -23.01
N GLU A 11 43.74 -27.94 -23.15
CA GLU A 11 42.83 -27.48 -24.21
C GLU A 11 42.04 -26.22 -23.80
N LEU A 12 41.90 -25.97 -22.49
CA LEU A 12 41.19 -24.83 -21.91
C LEU A 12 41.97 -23.50 -22.04
N THR A 13 42.16 -23.08 -23.29
CA THR A 13 42.99 -21.91 -23.70
C THR A 13 42.16 -20.72 -24.18
N LYS A 14 40.85 -20.75 -23.96
CA LYS A 14 39.86 -19.78 -24.46
C LYS A 14 38.93 -19.32 -23.35
N LEU A 15 38.38 -18.11 -23.51
CA LEU A 15 37.29 -17.59 -22.67
C LEU A 15 35.97 -18.24 -23.08
N TYR A 16 34.97 -18.29 -22.19
CA TYR A 16 33.62 -18.77 -22.55
C TYR A 16 32.64 -17.60 -22.62
N ILE A 17 32.25 -17.19 -23.82
CA ILE A 17 31.40 -16.02 -24.07
C ILE A 17 30.35 -16.38 -25.13
N ASP A 18 29.10 -16.01 -24.86
CA ASP A 18 27.92 -16.22 -25.73
C ASP A 18 27.71 -17.69 -26.14
N GLY A 19 27.98 -18.60 -25.21
CA GLY A 19 27.84 -20.05 -25.40
C GLY A 19 28.99 -20.70 -26.18
N GLU A 20 30.10 -19.99 -26.41
CA GLU A 20 31.22 -20.46 -27.24
C GLU A 20 32.58 -20.18 -26.59
N TYR A 21 33.55 -21.04 -26.89
CA TYR A 21 34.95 -20.82 -26.52
C TYR A 21 35.62 -19.86 -27.50
N VAL A 22 35.97 -18.66 -27.04
CA VAL A 22 36.53 -17.57 -27.84
C VAL A 22 37.97 -17.24 -27.44
N ALA A 23 38.80 -16.87 -28.41
CA ALA A 23 40.15 -16.39 -28.12
C ALA A 23 40.10 -15.03 -27.39
N PRO A 24 41.03 -14.75 -26.46
CA PRO A 24 41.09 -13.45 -25.80
C PRO A 24 41.48 -12.37 -26.80
N LYS A 25 40.77 -11.24 -26.80
CA LYS A 25 41.11 -10.06 -27.61
C LYS A 25 42.37 -9.36 -27.09
N SER A 26 42.67 -9.49 -25.80
CA SER A 26 43.90 -8.96 -25.20
C SER A 26 45.18 -9.59 -25.78
N GLY A 27 45.11 -10.80 -26.32
CA GLY A 27 46.26 -11.61 -26.70
C GLY A 27 47.14 -12.09 -25.52
N GLN A 28 46.75 -11.80 -24.28
CA GLN A 28 47.53 -12.13 -23.08
C GLN A 28 47.11 -13.47 -22.48
N VAL A 29 48.09 -14.22 -21.96
CA VAL A 29 47.90 -15.51 -21.29
C VAL A 29 48.77 -15.61 -20.04
N TYR A 30 48.45 -16.54 -19.14
CA TYR A 30 49.28 -16.90 -17.99
C TYR A 30 49.36 -18.42 -17.81
N THR A 31 50.36 -18.84 -17.02
CA THR A 31 50.62 -20.24 -16.69
C THR A 31 50.07 -20.59 -15.30
N VAL A 32 49.39 -21.73 -15.23
CA VAL A 32 48.91 -22.37 -13.99
C VAL A 32 49.85 -23.53 -13.66
N TYR A 33 50.28 -23.58 -12.41
CA TYR A 33 51.22 -24.59 -11.91
C TYR A 33 50.53 -25.51 -10.91
N ASN A 34 50.96 -26.77 -10.84
CA ASN A 34 50.54 -27.71 -9.83
C ASN A 34 51.28 -27.41 -8.52
N PRO A 35 50.58 -27.11 -7.41
CA PRO A 35 51.23 -26.79 -6.14
C PRO A 35 51.99 -27.96 -5.50
N SER A 36 51.70 -29.19 -5.92
CA SER A 36 52.25 -30.42 -5.35
C SER A 36 53.70 -30.66 -5.76
N ASP A 37 54.05 -30.28 -6.99
CA ASP A 37 55.37 -30.58 -7.58
C ASP A 37 55.97 -29.40 -8.38
N GLY A 38 55.18 -28.36 -8.68
CA GLY A 38 55.58 -27.21 -9.48
C GLY A 38 55.49 -27.43 -11.00
N SER A 39 54.93 -28.56 -11.45
CA SER A 39 54.72 -28.85 -12.87
C SER A 39 53.71 -27.89 -13.51
N VAL A 40 53.77 -27.72 -14.83
CA VAL A 40 52.81 -26.88 -15.57
C VAL A 40 51.53 -27.66 -15.81
N VAL A 41 50.39 -27.11 -15.37
CA VAL A 41 49.05 -27.67 -15.61
C VAL A 41 48.48 -27.14 -16.93
N SER A 42 48.64 -25.83 -17.17
CA SER A 42 48.26 -25.17 -18.41
C SER A 42 49.09 -23.90 -18.59
N SER A 43 49.66 -23.67 -19.78
CA SER A 43 50.56 -22.53 -20.08
C SER A 43 49.88 -21.39 -20.84
N GLN A 44 48.64 -21.59 -21.27
CA GLN A 44 47.95 -20.73 -22.24
C GLN A 44 46.57 -20.29 -21.72
N VAL A 45 46.42 -20.09 -20.41
CA VAL A 45 45.14 -19.63 -19.85
C VAL A 45 44.95 -18.15 -20.20
N PRO A 46 43.85 -17.75 -20.84
CA PRO A 46 43.68 -16.38 -21.32
C PRO A 46 43.51 -15.36 -20.21
N ILE A 47 43.90 -14.11 -20.47
CA ILE A 47 43.60 -12.95 -19.62
C ILE A 47 42.61 -12.07 -20.36
N ALA A 48 41.38 -11.97 -19.87
CA ALA A 48 40.38 -11.09 -20.45
C ALA A 48 40.74 -9.62 -20.18
N GLY A 49 40.85 -8.85 -21.28
CA GLY A 49 41.00 -7.39 -21.24
C GLY A 49 39.66 -6.67 -21.27
N GLN A 50 39.70 -5.35 -21.44
CA GLN A 50 38.49 -4.50 -21.51
C GLN A 50 37.53 -4.98 -22.61
N GLU A 51 38.01 -5.20 -23.83
CA GLU A 51 37.16 -5.60 -24.95
C GLU A 51 36.51 -6.98 -24.78
N ASP A 52 37.16 -7.87 -24.02
CA ASP A 52 36.62 -9.19 -23.67
C ASP A 52 35.51 -9.06 -22.62
N VAL A 53 35.73 -8.22 -21.60
CA VAL A 53 34.71 -7.89 -20.58
C VAL A 53 33.51 -7.22 -21.23
N ASP A 54 33.72 -6.27 -22.14
CA ASP A 54 32.66 -5.58 -22.85
C ASP A 54 31.84 -6.54 -23.74
N ALA A 55 32.50 -7.50 -24.37
CA ALA A 55 31.85 -8.56 -25.14
C ALA A 55 31.01 -9.48 -24.24
N ALA A 56 31.54 -9.89 -23.09
CA ALA A 56 30.82 -10.69 -22.11
C ALA A 56 29.57 -9.96 -21.56
N VAL A 57 29.70 -8.67 -21.26
CA VAL A 57 28.55 -7.85 -20.81
C VAL A 57 27.51 -7.68 -21.91
N THR A 58 27.94 -7.46 -23.15
CA THR A 58 27.02 -7.32 -24.28
C THR A 58 26.21 -8.60 -24.52
N ALA A 59 26.86 -9.77 -24.43
CA ALA A 59 26.17 -11.06 -24.50
C ALA A 59 25.19 -11.25 -23.34
N ALA A 60 25.60 -10.90 -22.12
CA ALA A 60 24.76 -10.99 -20.93
C ALA A 60 23.53 -10.06 -20.96
N GLU A 61 23.67 -8.84 -21.48
CA GLU A 61 22.55 -7.91 -21.70
C GLU A 61 21.61 -8.42 -22.80
N LYS A 62 22.15 -8.97 -23.89
CA LYS A 62 21.33 -9.56 -24.96
C LYS A 62 20.50 -10.72 -24.46
N ALA A 63 21.09 -11.62 -23.65
CA ALA A 63 20.38 -12.73 -23.04
C ALA A 63 19.31 -12.25 -22.04
N PHE A 64 19.64 -11.27 -21.20
CA PHE A 64 18.70 -10.68 -20.25
C PHE A 64 17.51 -10.03 -20.94
N ASN A 65 17.73 -9.24 -22.00
CA ASN A 65 16.64 -8.63 -22.78
C ASN A 65 15.96 -9.61 -23.75
N GLY A 66 16.49 -10.83 -23.86
CA GLY A 66 16.00 -11.90 -24.72
C GLY A 66 15.00 -12.84 -24.01
N PRO A 67 15.01 -14.14 -24.36
CA PRO A 67 14.04 -15.09 -23.80
C PRO A 67 14.26 -15.37 -22.31
N TRP A 68 15.48 -15.22 -21.78
CA TRP A 68 15.80 -15.59 -20.40
C TRP A 68 15.00 -14.83 -19.35
N SER A 69 14.85 -13.51 -19.48
CA SER A 69 14.02 -12.71 -18.55
C SER A 69 12.53 -13.05 -18.62
N LYS A 70 12.09 -13.67 -19.72
CA LYS A 70 10.70 -14.10 -19.94
C LYS A 70 10.44 -15.53 -19.50
N PHE A 71 11.47 -16.30 -19.14
CA PHE A 71 11.27 -17.66 -18.64
C PHE A 71 10.39 -17.63 -17.39
N THR A 72 9.46 -18.57 -17.29
CA THR A 72 8.71 -18.79 -16.05
C THR A 72 9.64 -19.34 -14.97
N GLY A 73 9.21 -19.28 -13.71
CA GLY A 73 9.95 -19.93 -12.62
C GLY A 73 10.16 -21.42 -12.88
N ALA A 74 9.16 -22.12 -13.43
CA ALA A 74 9.26 -23.53 -13.80
C ALA A 74 10.33 -23.81 -14.87
N GLN A 75 10.44 -22.96 -15.89
CA GLN A 75 11.48 -23.10 -16.93
C GLN A 75 12.88 -22.91 -16.34
N ARG A 76 13.08 -21.88 -15.49
CA ARG A 76 14.37 -21.68 -14.79
C ARG A 76 14.71 -22.85 -13.85
N SER A 77 13.70 -23.38 -13.15
CA SER A 77 13.86 -24.57 -12.29
C SER A 77 14.32 -25.78 -13.09
N ALA A 78 13.72 -26.02 -14.27
CA ALA A 78 14.09 -27.11 -15.14
C ALA A 78 15.55 -27.01 -15.59
N CYS A 79 16.04 -25.80 -15.93
CA CYS A 79 17.44 -25.59 -16.30
C CYS A 79 18.40 -25.92 -15.14
N LEU A 80 18.12 -25.44 -13.92
CA LEU A 80 18.96 -25.71 -12.75
C LEU A 80 18.97 -27.20 -12.37
N ARG A 81 17.82 -27.87 -12.43
CA ARG A 81 17.73 -29.33 -12.22
C ARG A 81 18.48 -30.09 -13.29
N LYS A 82 18.34 -29.71 -14.56
CA LYS A 82 19.06 -30.38 -15.65
C LYS A 82 20.56 -30.20 -15.55
N LEU A 83 21.03 -29.04 -15.09
CA LEU A 83 22.46 -28.84 -14.81
C LEU A 83 22.96 -29.77 -13.70
N ALA A 84 22.17 -29.95 -12.63
CA ALA A 84 22.52 -30.91 -11.57
C ALA A 84 22.60 -32.35 -12.11
N GLU A 85 21.63 -32.77 -12.93
CA GLU A 85 21.65 -34.08 -13.61
C GLU A 85 22.91 -34.25 -14.49
N LEU A 86 23.21 -33.28 -15.35
CA LEU A 86 24.37 -33.35 -16.26
C LEU A 86 25.71 -33.41 -15.50
N LEU A 87 25.79 -32.79 -14.33
CA LEU A 87 26.98 -32.87 -13.48
C LEU A 87 27.11 -34.25 -12.80
N ASP A 88 26.00 -34.91 -12.51
CA ASP A 88 25.96 -36.25 -11.90
C ASP A 88 26.19 -37.36 -12.93
N GLU A 89 25.84 -37.13 -14.19
CA GLU A 89 26.06 -38.05 -15.31
C GLU A 89 27.56 -38.20 -15.67
N ASN A 90 27.95 -39.42 -16.05
CA ASN A 90 29.24 -39.75 -16.68
C ASN A 90 30.49 -39.22 -15.96
N ASP A 91 30.47 -39.13 -14.63
CA ASP A 91 31.56 -38.58 -13.83
C ASP A 91 31.99 -37.16 -14.26
N ASN A 92 31.08 -36.38 -14.86
CA ASN A 92 31.37 -35.02 -15.34
C ASN A 92 31.87 -34.13 -14.19
N LEU A 93 31.16 -34.12 -13.04
CA LEU A 93 31.59 -33.33 -11.89
C LEU A 93 32.95 -33.78 -11.35
N LEU A 94 33.21 -35.08 -11.30
CA LEU A 94 34.51 -35.60 -10.86
C LEU A 94 35.63 -35.14 -11.79
N SER A 95 35.42 -35.23 -13.10
CA SER A 95 36.37 -34.78 -14.12
C SER A 95 36.66 -33.28 -14.02
N ILE A 96 35.60 -32.47 -13.88
CA ILE A 96 35.69 -31.01 -13.72
C ILE A 96 36.47 -30.65 -12.44
N LEU A 97 36.12 -31.25 -11.29
CA LEU A 97 36.78 -30.96 -10.02
C LEU A 97 38.19 -31.55 -9.91
N THR A 98 38.54 -32.53 -10.75
CA THR A 98 39.92 -33.00 -10.89
C THR A 98 40.80 -31.92 -11.53
N LEU A 99 40.27 -31.09 -12.43
CA LEU A 99 40.99 -29.91 -12.95
C LEU A 99 41.28 -28.88 -11.86
N ASP A 100 40.32 -28.67 -10.95
CA ASP A 100 40.52 -27.83 -9.76
C ASP A 100 41.58 -28.46 -8.84
N THR A 101 41.59 -29.79 -8.69
CA THR A 101 42.60 -30.51 -7.90
C THR A 101 44.01 -30.25 -8.43
N LEU A 102 44.22 -30.37 -9.75
CA LEU A 102 45.53 -30.14 -10.39
C LEU A 102 46.09 -28.74 -10.12
N SER A 103 45.22 -27.73 -10.02
CA SER A 103 45.62 -26.33 -9.88
C SER A 103 45.62 -25.82 -8.43
N THR A 104 44.81 -26.42 -7.56
CA THR A 104 44.65 -25.97 -6.16
C THR A 104 45.29 -26.88 -5.12
N GLY A 105 45.53 -28.14 -5.48
CA GLY A 105 45.99 -29.18 -4.55
C GLY A 105 44.90 -29.72 -3.62
N ASN A 106 43.63 -29.35 -3.81
CA ASN A 106 42.53 -29.96 -3.05
C ASN A 106 42.42 -31.46 -3.38
N PRO A 107 42.41 -32.39 -2.40
CA PRO A 107 42.40 -33.82 -2.70
C PRO A 107 41.13 -34.31 -3.40
N VAL A 108 41.29 -35.19 -4.39
CA VAL A 108 40.17 -35.81 -5.13
C VAL A 108 39.28 -36.68 -4.25
N SER A 109 39.81 -37.20 -3.14
CA SER A 109 39.08 -38.00 -2.15
C SER A 109 37.88 -37.24 -1.55
N LEU A 110 37.92 -35.91 -1.52
CA LEU A 110 36.87 -35.05 -0.96
C LEU A 110 35.74 -34.77 -1.97
N ILE A 111 35.94 -35.08 -3.26
CA ILE A 111 34.97 -34.78 -4.32
C ILE A 111 33.66 -35.56 -4.14
N PRO A 112 33.66 -36.90 -4.01
CA PRO A 112 32.42 -37.69 -4.01
C PRO A 112 31.53 -37.42 -2.79
N THR A 113 32.12 -36.90 -1.72
CA THR A 113 31.44 -36.62 -0.45
C THR A 113 31.17 -35.13 -0.31
N ARG A 114 32.18 -34.34 0.06
CA ARG A 114 32.00 -32.95 0.48
C ARG A 114 31.63 -32.03 -0.69
N GLU A 115 32.43 -32.04 -1.76
CA GLU A 115 32.26 -31.07 -2.86
C GLU A 115 30.98 -31.34 -3.67
N LYS A 116 30.72 -32.62 -3.98
CA LYS A 116 29.51 -33.04 -4.69
C LYS A 116 28.24 -32.65 -3.93
N ASN A 117 28.15 -32.99 -2.65
CA ASN A 117 26.98 -32.66 -1.83
C ASN A 117 26.75 -31.15 -1.74
N TYR A 118 27.84 -30.38 -1.64
CA TYR A 118 27.77 -28.93 -1.56
C TYR A 118 27.27 -28.29 -2.86
N ILE A 119 27.75 -28.74 -4.02
CA ILE A 119 27.35 -28.23 -5.34
C ILE A 119 25.91 -28.63 -5.67
N MET A 120 25.59 -29.92 -5.52
CA MET A 120 24.25 -30.46 -5.83
C MET A 120 23.19 -29.86 -4.92
N GLY A 121 23.48 -29.75 -3.62
CA GLY A 121 22.56 -29.14 -2.66
C GLY A 121 22.19 -27.71 -3.03
N GLN A 122 23.14 -26.92 -3.54
CA GLN A 122 22.89 -25.54 -3.97
C GLN A 122 22.03 -25.45 -5.22
N LEU A 123 22.36 -26.23 -6.26
CA LEU A 123 21.58 -26.25 -7.50
C LEU A 123 20.12 -26.64 -7.24
N LEU A 124 19.91 -27.72 -6.51
CA LEU A 124 18.57 -28.23 -6.22
C LEU A 124 17.78 -27.31 -5.27
N TYR A 125 18.44 -26.72 -4.27
CA TYR A 125 17.81 -25.76 -3.37
C TYR A 125 17.27 -24.55 -4.15
N TYR A 126 18.09 -23.92 -4.99
CA TYR A 126 17.66 -22.73 -5.74
C TYR A 126 16.77 -23.05 -6.94
N ALA A 127 16.86 -24.26 -7.52
CA ALA A 127 15.84 -24.73 -8.44
C ALA A 127 14.45 -24.77 -7.80
N GLY A 128 14.37 -25.01 -6.49
CA GLY A 128 13.14 -24.95 -5.71
C GLY A 128 12.61 -23.53 -5.47
N TRP A 129 13.42 -22.48 -5.63
CA TRP A 129 13.06 -21.10 -5.30
C TRP A 129 12.57 -20.25 -6.47
N THR A 130 12.76 -20.71 -7.71
CA THR A 130 12.54 -19.91 -8.92
C THR A 130 11.12 -19.36 -9.10
N ASP A 131 10.13 -19.97 -8.44
CA ASP A 131 8.71 -19.60 -8.42
C ASP A 131 8.17 -19.27 -7.00
N LYS A 132 9.05 -19.22 -5.97
CA LYS A 132 8.65 -19.05 -4.55
C LYS A 132 9.10 -17.75 -3.91
N LEU A 133 9.92 -16.95 -4.60
CA LEU A 133 10.28 -15.62 -4.12
C LEU A 133 9.08 -14.67 -4.26
N ARG A 134 8.25 -14.62 -3.21
CA ARG A 134 7.04 -13.79 -3.18
C ARG A 134 7.36 -12.30 -3.11
N GLY A 135 6.46 -11.51 -3.66
CA GLY A 135 6.34 -10.08 -3.36
C GLY A 135 5.54 -9.81 -2.09
N ASP A 136 5.27 -8.54 -1.83
CA ASP A 136 4.41 -8.09 -0.73
C ASP A 136 3.13 -7.43 -1.25
N TYR A 137 2.05 -7.54 -0.49
CA TYR A 137 0.77 -6.86 -0.72
C TYR A 137 0.40 -6.06 0.51
N PHE A 138 -0.04 -4.82 0.31
CA PHE A 138 -0.56 -3.96 1.37
C PHE A 138 -1.97 -3.47 1.01
N PRO A 139 -2.91 -3.49 1.97
CA PRO A 139 -4.30 -3.08 1.75
C PRO A 139 -4.40 -1.58 1.44
N ASP A 140 -5.53 -1.20 0.84
CA ASP A 140 -5.87 0.14 0.36
C ASP A 140 -6.58 1.00 1.42
N ASP A 141 -6.19 0.89 2.68
CA ASP A 141 -6.76 1.67 3.80
C ASP A 141 -6.74 3.20 3.55
N ASP A 142 -5.77 3.67 2.76
CA ASP A 142 -5.59 5.06 2.33
C ASP A 142 -6.11 5.35 0.90
N GLY A 143 -6.76 4.38 0.26
CA GLY A 143 -7.25 4.44 -1.12
C GLY A 143 -6.23 3.98 -2.17
N PHE A 144 -5.08 3.42 -1.79
CA PHE A 144 -4.10 2.87 -2.72
C PHE A 144 -3.72 1.43 -2.39
N VAL A 145 -3.94 0.52 -3.35
CA VAL A 145 -3.35 -0.83 -3.28
C VAL A 145 -1.84 -0.69 -3.51
N LYS A 146 -1.02 -1.28 -2.64
CA LYS A 146 0.45 -1.35 -2.85
C LYS A 146 0.90 -2.78 -3.09
N LEU A 147 1.63 -2.99 -4.18
CA LEU A 147 2.26 -4.26 -4.52
C LEU A 147 3.78 -4.07 -4.56
N VAL A 148 4.54 -4.93 -3.89
CA VAL A 148 6.01 -4.98 -4.04
C VAL A 148 6.37 -6.20 -4.86
N ARG A 149 7.12 -6.00 -5.96
CA ARG A 149 7.63 -7.08 -6.81
C ARG A 149 9.15 -7.15 -6.68
N HIS A 150 9.70 -8.36 -6.54
CA HIS A 150 11.15 -8.58 -6.56
C HIS A 150 11.62 -8.86 -7.99
N GLU A 151 12.07 -7.83 -8.70
CA GLU A 151 12.52 -7.94 -10.09
C GLU A 151 14.02 -8.28 -10.17
N PRO A 152 14.48 -9.04 -11.18
CA PRO A 152 15.91 -9.25 -11.40
C PRO A 152 16.63 -7.91 -11.66
N LEU A 153 17.88 -7.83 -11.22
CA LEU A 153 18.74 -6.66 -11.39
C LEU A 153 19.24 -6.47 -12.83
N GLY A 154 19.44 -7.55 -13.59
CA GLY A 154 20.04 -7.53 -14.92
C GLY A 154 21.36 -8.31 -14.98
N VAL A 155 22.40 -7.70 -15.55
CA VAL A 155 23.74 -8.32 -15.65
C VAL A 155 24.46 -8.24 -14.31
N CYS A 156 24.85 -9.40 -13.79
CA CYS A 156 25.62 -9.54 -12.56
C CYS A 156 27.02 -10.10 -12.85
N ALA A 157 27.96 -9.86 -11.94
CA ALA A 157 29.29 -10.47 -11.97
C ALA A 157 29.61 -11.21 -10.67
N GLY A 158 30.22 -12.38 -10.80
CA GLY A 158 30.75 -13.15 -9.68
C GLY A 158 32.28 -13.26 -9.80
N ILE A 159 33.00 -12.85 -8.76
CA ILE A 159 34.47 -12.97 -8.71
C ILE A 159 34.81 -13.95 -7.60
N ASN A 160 35.45 -15.07 -7.97
CA ASN A 160 35.60 -16.23 -7.11
C ASN A 160 37.03 -16.42 -6.58
N PRO A 161 37.18 -17.01 -5.37
CA PRO A 161 38.45 -17.39 -4.81
C PRO A 161 38.93 -18.72 -5.41
N PHE A 162 40.15 -19.11 -5.05
CA PHE A 162 40.76 -20.36 -5.52
C PHE A 162 40.44 -21.58 -4.67
N ASN A 163 40.01 -21.40 -3.42
CA ASN A 163 39.91 -22.51 -2.48
C ASN A 163 38.71 -23.44 -2.76
N ALA A 164 37.69 -22.99 -3.49
CA ALA A 164 36.50 -23.75 -3.85
C ALA A 164 35.95 -23.31 -5.23
N PRO A 165 36.69 -23.48 -6.33
CA PRO A 165 36.43 -22.70 -7.55
C PRO A 165 35.02 -22.93 -8.13
N VAL A 166 34.68 -24.19 -8.43
CA VAL A 166 33.33 -24.53 -8.95
C VAL A 166 32.25 -24.41 -7.88
N ALA A 167 32.54 -24.77 -6.63
CA ALA A 167 31.60 -24.63 -5.51
C ALA A 167 31.15 -23.17 -5.30
N THR A 168 32.10 -22.22 -5.34
CA THR A 168 31.82 -20.79 -5.22
C THR A 168 31.20 -20.19 -6.49
N LEU A 169 31.48 -20.77 -7.67
CA LEU A 169 30.76 -20.45 -8.91
C LEU A 169 29.28 -20.73 -8.74
N ILE A 170 28.92 -21.93 -8.29
CA ILE A 170 27.52 -22.33 -8.11
C ILE A 170 26.85 -21.52 -6.99
N MET A 171 27.59 -21.18 -5.93
CA MET A 171 27.12 -20.30 -4.85
C MET A 171 26.64 -18.93 -5.35
N LYS A 172 27.25 -18.41 -6.41
CA LYS A 172 26.84 -17.16 -7.05
C LYS A 172 25.82 -17.40 -8.16
N ALA A 173 26.06 -18.41 -9.00
CA ALA A 173 25.24 -18.70 -10.18
C ALA A 173 23.83 -19.15 -9.81
N ALA A 174 23.67 -20.09 -8.89
CA ALA A 174 22.37 -20.66 -8.57
C ALA A 174 21.33 -19.61 -8.12
N PRO A 175 21.59 -18.73 -7.12
CA PRO A 175 20.62 -17.68 -6.74
C PRO A 175 20.46 -16.58 -7.81
N CYS A 176 21.55 -16.21 -8.50
CA CYS A 176 21.53 -15.21 -9.57
C CYS A 176 20.62 -15.64 -10.73
N LEU A 177 20.80 -16.87 -11.20
CA LEU A 177 20.03 -17.42 -12.31
C LEU A 177 18.61 -17.78 -11.88
N ALA A 178 18.40 -18.26 -10.64
CA ALA A 178 17.05 -18.54 -10.14
C ALA A 178 16.13 -17.31 -10.15
N THR A 179 16.69 -16.13 -9.89
CA THR A 179 15.99 -14.84 -9.90
C THR A 179 15.83 -14.24 -11.31
N GLY A 180 16.41 -14.84 -12.35
CA GLY A 180 16.29 -14.39 -13.74
C GLY A 180 17.35 -13.39 -14.20
N ASN A 181 18.43 -13.21 -13.44
CA ASN A 181 19.59 -12.42 -13.86
C ASN A 181 20.49 -13.20 -14.82
N THR A 182 21.42 -12.52 -15.48
CA THR A 182 22.54 -13.12 -16.21
C THR A 182 23.85 -12.89 -15.46
N LEU A 183 24.85 -13.75 -15.66
CA LEU A 183 26.05 -13.78 -14.82
C LEU A 183 27.34 -13.89 -15.63
N ILE A 184 28.32 -13.04 -15.29
CA ILE A 184 29.71 -13.16 -15.73
C ILE A 184 30.56 -13.62 -14.55
N ILE A 185 31.23 -14.76 -14.67
CA ILE A 185 32.11 -15.31 -13.65
C ILE A 185 33.57 -15.03 -14.00
N LYS A 186 34.33 -14.55 -13.01
CA LYS A 186 35.79 -14.52 -13.03
C LYS A 186 36.36 -15.46 -11.97
N PRO A 187 36.84 -16.66 -12.34
CA PRO A 187 37.51 -17.54 -11.41
C PRO A 187 38.88 -16.98 -11.02
N SER A 188 39.44 -17.39 -9.87
CA SER A 188 40.79 -17.01 -9.51
C SER A 188 41.81 -17.47 -10.55
N GLU A 189 42.85 -16.66 -10.76
CA GLU A 189 44.00 -16.97 -11.59
C GLU A 189 44.78 -18.21 -11.13
N TYR A 190 44.59 -18.67 -9.88
CA TYR A 190 45.19 -19.92 -9.43
C TYR A 190 44.39 -21.16 -9.87
N SER A 191 43.10 -21.01 -10.20
CA SER A 191 42.19 -22.15 -10.41
C SER A 191 41.07 -21.87 -11.43
N PRO A 192 41.40 -21.54 -12.68
CA PRO A 192 40.42 -21.16 -13.70
C PRO A 192 39.73 -22.35 -14.37
N LEU A 193 40.36 -23.54 -14.32
CA LEU A 193 40.07 -24.64 -15.25
C LEU A 193 38.70 -25.28 -15.02
N GLY A 194 38.32 -25.61 -13.78
CA GLY A 194 37.01 -26.19 -13.51
C GLY A 194 35.85 -25.25 -13.88
N SER A 195 36.05 -23.94 -13.69
CA SER A 195 35.05 -22.92 -14.07
C SER A 195 34.89 -22.77 -15.58
N LEU A 196 35.95 -22.91 -16.37
CA LEU A 196 35.85 -22.96 -17.83
C LEU A 196 35.17 -24.26 -18.29
N ALA A 197 35.59 -25.39 -17.72
CA ALA A 197 35.11 -26.72 -18.11
C ALA A 197 33.61 -26.94 -17.85
N ILE A 198 33.06 -26.37 -16.77
CA ILE A 198 31.63 -26.48 -16.46
C ILE A 198 30.73 -25.62 -17.37
N ALA A 199 31.28 -24.56 -17.97
CA ALA A 199 30.47 -23.54 -18.64
C ALA A 199 29.56 -24.09 -19.74
N PRO A 200 30.02 -24.96 -20.68
CA PRO A 200 29.17 -25.53 -21.72
C PRO A 200 28.01 -26.40 -21.23
N LEU A 201 28.04 -26.85 -19.97
CA LEU A 201 26.94 -27.63 -19.39
C LEU A 201 25.70 -26.77 -19.11
N PHE A 202 25.84 -25.45 -18.98
CA PHE A 202 24.70 -24.55 -18.81
C PHE A 202 23.84 -24.55 -20.09
N GLU A 203 24.44 -24.40 -21.26
CA GLU A 203 23.72 -24.42 -22.54
C GLU A 203 23.08 -25.80 -22.77
N LYS A 204 23.80 -26.89 -22.46
CA LYS A 204 23.25 -28.25 -22.52
C LYS A 204 22.09 -28.46 -21.53
N ALA A 205 22.07 -27.75 -20.40
CA ALA A 205 20.98 -27.75 -19.45
C ALA A 205 19.78 -26.88 -19.88
N GLY A 206 19.85 -26.23 -21.06
CA GLY A 206 18.78 -25.42 -21.62
C GLY A 206 18.82 -23.96 -21.21
N PHE A 207 19.90 -23.48 -20.58
CA PHE A 207 20.12 -22.05 -20.41
C PHE A 207 20.39 -21.42 -21.80
N PRO A 208 19.71 -20.31 -22.16
CA PRO A 208 20.02 -19.58 -23.39
C PRO A 208 21.48 -19.12 -23.45
N LYS A 209 22.05 -19.03 -24.65
CA LYS A 209 23.36 -18.41 -24.89
C LYS A 209 23.40 -17.01 -24.28
N GLY A 210 24.50 -16.68 -23.61
CA GLY A 210 24.69 -15.38 -22.96
C GLY A 210 24.18 -15.30 -21.53
N VAL A 211 23.60 -16.37 -20.96
CA VAL A 211 23.16 -16.35 -19.56
C VAL A 211 24.32 -16.53 -18.57
N LEU A 212 25.32 -17.35 -18.91
CA LEU A 212 26.54 -17.53 -18.14
C LEU A 212 27.78 -17.31 -19.01
N GLN A 213 28.65 -16.39 -18.58
CA GLN A 213 29.94 -16.14 -19.22
C GLN A 213 31.06 -16.46 -18.23
N VAL A 214 32.19 -16.97 -18.72
CA VAL A 214 33.38 -17.22 -17.89
C VAL A 214 34.57 -16.51 -18.51
N VAL A 215 35.09 -15.50 -17.80
CA VAL A 215 36.25 -14.71 -18.21
C VAL A 215 37.38 -14.89 -17.20
N THR A 216 38.57 -15.24 -17.67
CA THR A 216 39.74 -15.48 -16.82
C THR A 216 40.66 -14.26 -16.77
N GLY A 217 41.53 -14.19 -15.77
CA GLY A 217 42.50 -13.10 -15.60
C GLY A 217 42.78 -12.85 -14.12
N ALA A 218 43.67 -11.90 -13.81
CA ALA A 218 44.07 -11.59 -12.44
C ALA A 218 43.19 -10.50 -11.80
N GLY A 219 43.75 -9.69 -10.89
CA GLY A 219 43.06 -8.59 -10.23
C GLY A 219 42.53 -7.53 -11.20
N ASP A 220 43.26 -7.24 -12.28
CA ASP A 220 42.90 -6.20 -13.24
C ASP A 220 41.58 -6.51 -13.96
N THR A 221 41.40 -7.74 -14.45
CA THR A 221 40.11 -8.20 -15.01
C THR A 221 38.98 -8.10 -13.99
N GLY A 222 39.25 -8.38 -12.71
CA GLY A 222 38.29 -8.19 -11.62
C GLY A 222 37.90 -6.72 -11.42
N ALA A 223 38.88 -5.80 -11.54
CA ALA A 223 38.64 -4.36 -11.46
C ALA A 223 37.79 -3.87 -12.65
N LEU A 224 38.02 -4.39 -13.85
CA LEU A 224 37.19 -4.10 -15.03
C LEU A 224 35.73 -4.47 -14.79
N LEU A 225 35.45 -5.67 -14.27
CA LEU A 225 34.10 -6.11 -13.92
C LEU A 225 33.47 -5.23 -12.82
N ALA A 226 34.25 -4.91 -11.78
CA ALA A 226 33.78 -4.11 -10.66
C ALA A 226 33.46 -2.66 -11.05
N GLY A 227 34.22 -2.08 -11.97
CA GLY A 227 34.05 -0.72 -12.48
C GLY A 227 33.11 -0.59 -13.68
N HIS A 228 32.69 -1.69 -14.31
CA HIS A 228 31.89 -1.60 -15.54
C HIS A 228 30.50 -0.98 -15.31
N MET A 229 30.11 -0.01 -16.14
CA MET A 229 28.88 0.78 -15.97
C MET A 229 27.57 0.01 -16.22
N ARG A 230 27.62 -1.07 -17.01
CA ARG A 230 26.44 -1.87 -17.36
C ARG A 230 26.22 -3.09 -16.45
N ILE A 231 27.18 -3.40 -15.58
CA ILE A 231 26.98 -4.43 -14.54
C ILE A 231 26.16 -3.82 -13.39
N ARG A 232 25.15 -4.54 -12.89
CA ARG A 232 24.19 -4.06 -11.87
C ARG A 232 24.49 -4.59 -10.48
N LYS A 233 25.27 -5.67 -10.39
CA LYS A 233 25.73 -6.25 -9.12
C LYS A 233 27.06 -6.97 -9.27
N VAL A 234 27.91 -6.88 -8.25
CA VAL A 234 29.09 -7.72 -8.08
C VAL A 234 28.95 -8.55 -6.81
N SER A 235 29.14 -9.87 -6.90
CA SER A 235 29.35 -10.74 -5.75
C SER A 235 30.81 -11.19 -5.74
N PHE A 236 31.56 -10.81 -4.71
CA PHE A 236 32.98 -11.10 -4.57
C PHE A 236 33.22 -11.95 -3.33
N THR A 237 34.03 -12.99 -3.47
CA THR A 237 34.56 -13.75 -2.34
C THR A 237 36.08 -13.76 -2.39
N GLY A 238 36.75 -13.37 -1.31
CA GLY A 238 38.21 -13.30 -1.27
C GLY A 238 38.78 -12.47 -0.11
N SER A 239 39.94 -11.85 -0.31
CA SER A 239 40.61 -11.10 0.77
C SER A 239 39.91 -9.77 1.07
N ILE A 240 40.02 -9.31 2.32
CA ILE A 240 39.47 -8.01 2.75
C ILE A 240 40.05 -6.86 1.94
N ALA A 241 41.36 -6.88 1.66
CA ALA A 241 42.03 -5.85 0.88
C ALA A 241 41.43 -5.71 -0.53
N THR A 242 41.14 -6.82 -1.19
CA THR A 242 40.50 -6.81 -2.52
C THR A 242 39.02 -6.45 -2.41
N GLY A 243 38.29 -6.95 -1.40
CA GLY A 243 36.90 -6.58 -1.15
C GLY A 243 36.70 -5.06 -1.03
N LYS A 244 37.60 -4.37 -0.32
CA LYS A 244 37.62 -2.90 -0.24
C LYS A 244 37.80 -2.25 -1.62
N LYS A 245 38.71 -2.77 -2.45
CA LYS A 245 38.92 -2.28 -3.83
C LYS A 245 37.68 -2.48 -4.72
N ILE A 246 37.01 -3.63 -4.61
CA ILE A 246 35.77 -3.91 -5.34
C ILE A 246 34.68 -2.92 -4.94
N GLN A 247 34.50 -2.68 -3.64
CA GLN A 247 33.54 -1.71 -3.13
C GLN A 247 33.85 -0.29 -3.66
N ILE A 248 35.11 0.13 -3.63
CA ILE A 248 35.55 1.43 -4.17
C ILE A 248 35.23 1.54 -5.66
N ALA A 249 35.57 0.53 -6.47
CA ALA A 249 35.32 0.53 -7.90
C ALA A 249 33.82 0.59 -8.23
N ALA A 250 33.00 -0.16 -7.50
CA ALA A 250 31.54 -0.12 -7.63
C ALA A 250 30.96 1.25 -7.27
N THR A 251 31.47 1.87 -6.19
CA THR A 251 31.09 3.22 -5.76
C THR A 251 31.49 4.27 -6.78
N GLN A 252 32.70 4.17 -7.35
CA GLN A 252 33.21 5.12 -8.34
C GLN A 252 32.49 5.02 -9.70
N SER A 253 31.91 3.87 -10.04
CA SER A 253 31.25 3.69 -11.33
C SER A 253 29.77 4.10 -11.32
N ASN A 254 28.90 3.29 -10.73
CA ASN A 254 27.44 3.36 -10.92
C ASN A 254 26.66 2.96 -9.66
N LEU A 255 27.34 2.95 -8.50
CA LEU A 255 26.77 2.55 -7.21
C LEU A 255 26.11 1.16 -7.25
N LYS A 256 26.62 0.26 -8.10
CA LYS A 256 26.10 -1.11 -8.21
C LYS A 256 26.13 -1.83 -6.85
N ARG A 257 25.19 -2.75 -6.64
CA ARG A 257 25.14 -3.57 -5.43
C ARG A 257 26.39 -4.43 -5.32
N VAL A 258 26.95 -4.52 -4.11
CA VAL A 258 28.10 -5.37 -3.82
C VAL A 258 27.75 -6.34 -2.70
N THR A 259 28.01 -7.63 -2.92
CA THR A 259 28.07 -8.64 -1.86
C THR A 259 29.51 -9.04 -1.68
N LEU A 260 30.01 -8.97 -0.44
CA LEU A 260 31.38 -9.29 -0.07
C LEU A 260 31.36 -10.44 0.93
N GLU A 261 31.97 -11.56 0.58
CA GLU A 261 32.28 -12.66 1.49
C GLU A 261 33.79 -12.74 1.68
N LEU A 262 34.28 -12.33 2.86
CA LEU A 262 35.70 -12.06 3.07
C LEU A 262 36.31 -13.02 4.09
N GLY A 263 37.60 -12.83 4.37
CA GLY A 263 38.36 -13.64 5.32
C GLY A 263 37.83 -13.58 6.75
N GLY A 264 38.35 -14.48 7.59
CA GLY A 264 37.93 -14.62 8.99
C GLY A 264 39.06 -15.00 9.93
N LYS A 265 38.81 -14.76 11.23
CA LYS A 265 39.60 -15.28 12.35
C LYS A 265 38.68 -15.90 13.40
N SER A 266 37.90 -16.88 12.93
CA SER A 266 36.73 -17.42 13.64
C SER A 266 37.10 -18.00 15.02
N PRO A 267 36.47 -17.55 16.11
CA PRO A 267 36.68 -18.09 17.44
C PRO A 267 35.85 -19.37 17.67
N ALA A 268 36.44 -20.37 18.31
CA ALA A 268 35.75 -21.55 18.84
C ALA A 268 35.96 -21.62 20.35
N VAL A 269 34.89 -21.47 21.13
CA VAL A 269 34.93 -21.41 22.60
C VAL A 269 34.46 -22.73 23.19
N VAL A 270 35.29 -23.36 24.01
CA VAL A 270 35.04 -24.67 24.64
C VAL A 270 34.92 -24.50 26.15
N PHE A 271 33.70 -24.59 26.65
CA PHE A 271 33.40 -24.56 28.08
C PHE A 271 33.63 -25.92 28.75
N GLU A 272 33.78 -25.94 30.06
CA GLU A 272 34.11 -27.13 30.86
C GLU A 272 33.06 -28.24 30.80
N ASP A 273 31.80 -27.87 30.55
CA ASP A 273 30.69 -28.80 30.40
C ASP A 273 30.56 -29.38 28.99
N ALA A 274 31.38 -28.93 28.03
CA ALA A 274 31.34 -29.37 26.65
C ALA A 274 31.57 -30.88 26.51
N ASN A 275 31.02 -31.46 25.44
CA ASN A 275 31.49 -32.77 24.98
C ASN A 275 32.88 -32.59 24.35
N LEU A 276 33.91 -33.08 25.04
CA LEU A 276 35.31 -32.88 24.67
C LEU A 276 35.65 -33.48 23.30
N ASP A 277 35.22 -34.71 23.03
CA ASP A 277 35.47 -35.39 21.76
C ASP A 277 34.82 -34.67 20.57
N ASN A 278 33.58 -34.19 20.78
CA ASN A 278 32.89 -33.39 19.78
C ASN A 278 33.64 -32.07 19.52
N ALA A 279 34.04 -31.36 20.58
CA ALA A 279 34.78 -30.10 20.46
C ALA A 279 36.12 -30.29 19.73
N LEU A 280 36.89 -31.32 20.08
CA LEU A 280 38.13 -31.70 19.38
C LEU A 280 37.87 -31.98 17.90
N THR A 281 36.88 -32.81 17.59
CA THR A 281 36.57 -33.21 16.20
C THR A 281 36.22 -32.00 15.33
N TRP A 282 35.33 -31.14 15.80
CA TRP A 282 34.90 -29.96 15.03
C TRP A 282 36.01 -28.92 14.86
N THR A 283 36.76 -28.61 15.92
CA THR A 283 37.82 -27.60 15.86
C THR A 283 39.01 -28.03 15.00
N ILE A 284 39.37 -29.32 15.03
CA ILE A 284 40.45 -29.87 14.21
C ILE A 284 40.04 -29.96 12.74
N ASN A 285 38.87 -30.53 12.45
CA ASN A 285 38.38 -30.63 11.07
C ASN A 285 38.25 -29.25 10.40
N ALA A 286 37.86 -28.24 11.19
CA ALA A 286 37.74 -26.86 10.73
C ALA A 286 39.06 -26.26 10.22
N ILE A 287 40.20 -26.58 10.84
CA ILE A 287 41.52 -26.05 10.42
C ILE A 287 42.24 -26.94 9.40
N LEU A 288 41.95 -28.25 9.39
CA LEU A 288 42.55 -29.18 8.44
C LEU A 288 41.86 -29.17 7.07
N ALA A 289 40.58 -28.78 7.01
CA ALA A 289 39.84 -28.71 5.75
C ALA A 289 40.57 -27.84 4.71
N ARG A 290 40.87 -28.44 3.54
CA ARG A 290 41.61 -27.78 2.43
C ARG A 290 42.94 -27.16 2.88
N SER A 291 43.62 -27.84 3.79
CA SER A 291 44.90 -27.39 4.36
C SER A 291 44.78 -25.99 4.99
N GLY A 292 43.64 -25.72 5.63
CA GLY A 292 43.34 -24.46 6.32
C GLY A 292 43.03 -23.27 5.40
N GLN A 293 42.88 -23.48 4.09
CA GLN A 293 42.50 -22.46 3.12
C GLN A 293 40.98 -22.23 3.10
N VAL A 294 40.40 -21.98 4.26
CA VAL A 294 38.96 -21.84 4.49
C VAL A 294 38.71 -20.59 5.33
N CYS A 295 37.91 -19.64 4.81
CA CYS A 295 37.63 -18.37 5.49
C CYS A 295 36.93 -18.55 6.85
N VAL A 296 36.14 -19.62 7.01
CA VAL A 296 35.44 -19.95 8.26
C VAL A 296 36.25 -20.81 9.23
N ALA A 297 37.53 -21.09 8.95
CA ALA A 297 38.35 -21.97 9.79
C ALA A 297 38.40 -21.49 11.25
N ALA A 298 38.23 -22.42 12.19
CA ALA A 298 38.34 -22.21 13.63
C ALA A 298 39.80 -22.00 14.04
N SER A 299 40.34 -20.83 13.69
CA SER A 299 41.77 -20.50 13.83
C SER A 299 42.14 -19.92 15.19
N ARG A 300 41.15 -19.53 16.01
CA ARG A 300 41.31 -19.20 17.43
C ARG A 300 40.46 -20.15 18.26
N VAL A 301 41.08 -21.00 19.05
CA VAL A 301 40.38 -21.93 19.95
C VAL A 301 40.57 -21.46 21.39
N TYR A 302 39.47 -21.20 22.08
CA TYR A 302 39.45 -20.81 23.49
C TYR A 302 38.99 -21.98 24.34
N VAL A 303 39.73 -22.32 25.39
CA VAL A 303 39.41 -23.49 26.22
C VAL A 303 39.38 -23.08 27.69
N GLN A 304 38.32 -23.46 28.40
CA GLN A 304 38.17 -23.12 29.81
C GLN A 304 39.26 -23.81 30.65
N ARG A 305 39.85 -23.08 31.60
CA ARG A 305 41.03 -23.51 32.36
C ARG A 305 40.88 -24.91 33.01
N SER A 306 39.71 -25.25 33.52
CA SER A 306 39.43 -26.52 34.20
C SER A 306 39.56 -27.77 33.32
N ILE A 307 39.45 -27.63 31.99
CA ILE A 307 39.57 -28.73 31.01
C ILE A 307 40.75 -28.57 30.05
N ALA A 308 41.52 -27.49 30.17
CA ALA A 308 42.53 -27.07 29.20
C ALA A 308 43.59 -28.14 28.93
N ASP A 309 44.17 -28.74 29.96
CA ASP A 309 45.28 -29.71 29.81
C ASP A 309 44.82 -30.94 29.00
N LYS A 310 43.63 -31.47 29.30
CA LYS A 310 43.06 -32.63 28.58
C LYS A 310 42.72 -32.29 27.13
N PHE A 311 42.13 -31.11 26.89
CA PHE A 311 41.79 -30.68 25.53
C PHE A 311 43.05 -30.46 24.70
N ILE A 312 44.04 -29.72 25.22
CA ILE A 312 45.26 -29.37 24.49
C ILE A 312 46.04 -30.62 24.12
N GLU A 313 46.16 -31.60 25.01
CA GLU A 313 46.88 -32.84 24.70
C GLU A 313 46.16 -33.66 23.62
N GLY A 314 44.83 -33.82 23.72
CA GLY A 314 44.05 -34.49 22.68
C GLY A 314 44.07 -33.74 21.33
N TYR A 315 44.11 -32.40 21.37
CA TYR A 315 44.24 -31.57 20.18
C TYR A 315 45.62 -31.76 19.53
N LYS A 316 46.70 -31.78 20.33
CA LYS A 316 48.07 -32.00 19.85
C LYS A 316 48.21 -33.37 19.19
N GLU A 317 47.72 -34.42 19.84
CA GLU A 317 47.79 -35.80 19.33
C GLU A 317 47.13 -35.92 17.96
N ARG A 318 45.88 -35.46 17.83
CA ARG A 318 45.12 -35.53 16.58
C ARG A 318 45.69 -34.62 15.48
N MET A 319 46.24 -33.46 15.83
CA MET A 319 46.93 -32.59 14.86
C MET A 319 48.24 -33.20 14.35
N LYS A 320 49.00 -33.89 15.20
CA LYS A 320 50.20 -34.64 14.77
C LYS A 320 49.83 -35.80 13.84
N ALA A 321 48.82 -36.60 14.22
CA ALA A 321 48.33 -37.70 13.40
C ALA A 321 47.78 -37.23 12.04
N ALA A 322 47.29 -35.98 11.95
CA ALA A 322 46.83 -35.42 10.68
C ALA A 322 47.95 -35.21 9.65
N ALA A 323 49.22 -35.12 10.06
CA ALA A 323 50.34 -35.04 9.13
C ALA A 323 50.48 -36.30 8.26
N ASP A 324 50.10 -37.48 8.78
CA ASP A 324 50.12 -38.75 8.03
C ASP A 324 49.12 -38.79 6.88
N ASN A 325 48.17 -37.85 6.86
CA ASN A 325 47.15 -37.72 5.81
C ASN A 325 47.56 -36.77 4.68
N ILE A 326 48.76 -36.17 4.76
CA ILE A 326 49.32 -35.34 3.70
C ILE A 326 49.86 -36.24 2.59
N GLY A 327 49.51 -35.92 1.35
CA GLY A 327 49.98 -36.70 0.20
C GLY A 327 49.66 -36.05 -1.13
N ASN A 328 49.86 -36.81 -2.21
CA ASN A 328 49.48 -36.38 -3.55
C ASN A 328 47.95 -36.18 -3.61
N PRO A 329 47.47 -35.00 -4.01
CA PRO A 329 46.04 -34.72 -4.10
C PRO A 329 45.25 -35.62 -5.05
N LEU A 330 45.91 -36.28 -6.00
CA LEU A 330 45.28 -37.23 -6.92
C LEU A 330 45.09 -38.63 -6.33
N ASP A 331 45.74 -38.94 -5.20
CA ASP A 331 45.58 -40.22 -4.53
C ASP A 331 44.26 -40.25 -3.75
N LYS A 332 43.49 -41.34 -3.90
CA LYS A 332 42.16 -41.48 -3.30
C LYS A 332 42.17 -41.58 -1.77
N THR A 333 43.33 -41.83 -1.17
CA THR A 333 43.51 -41.94 0.29
C THR A 333 43.98 -40.64 0.93
N THR A 334 44.54 -39.71 0.15
CA THR A 334 45.01 -38.41 0.64
C THR A 334 43.83 -37.57 1.07
N THR A 335 43.85 -37.01 2.28
CA THR A 335 42.79 -36.08 2.75
C THR A 335 43.30 -34.67 3.03
N MET A 336 44.61 -34.45 3.01
CA MET A 336 45.25 -33.14 3.11
C MET A 336 46.26 -32.91 1.98
N GLY A 337 46.12 -31.81 1.26
CA GLY A 337 46.96 -31.46 0.11
C GLY A 337 47.92 -30.30 0.38
N PRO A 338 48.62 -29.77 -0.63
CA PRO A 338 49.46 -28.60 -0.48
C PRO A 338 48.61 -27.31 -0.40
N LEU A 339 49.25 -26.20 -0.03
CA LEU A 339 48.70 -24.87 -0.27
C LEU A 339 48.69 -24.55 -1.78
N VAL A 340 47.79 -23.67 -2.22
CA VAL A 340 47.48 -23.44 -3.64
C VAL A 340 48.68 -23.04 -4.53
N GLY A 341 49.77 -22.55 -3.95
CA GLY A 341 50.97 -22.20 -4.70
C GLY A 341 52.05 -21.54 -3.86
N LYS A 342 53.19 -21.23 -4.50
CA LYS A 342 54.41 -20.72 -3.84
C LYS A 342 54.17 -19.45 -3.03
N ALA A 343 53.43 -18.48 -3.58
CA ALA A 343 53.14 -17.22 -2.87
C ALA A 343 52.33 -17.45 -1.57
N ALA A 344 51.36 -18.37 -1.60
CA ALA A 344 50.60 -18.74 -0.41
C ALA A 344 51.49 -19.48 0.61
N PHE A 345 52.30 -20.43 0.13
CA PHE A 345 53.27 -21.17 0.95
C PHE A 345 54.25 -20.26 1.66
N GLU A 346 54.87 -19.32 0.94
CA GLU A 346 55.82 -18.36 1.51
C GLU A 346 55.16 -17.43 2.54
N ARG A 347 53.94 -16.95 2.26
CA ARG A 347 53.19 -16.10 3.20
C ARG A 347 52.90 -16.86 4.50
N VAL A 348 52.36 -18.08 4.41
CA VAL A 348 52.04 -18.90 5.59
C VAL A 348 53.31 -19.27 6.34
N SER A 349 54.37 -19.67 5.65
CA SER A 349 55.67 -20.00 6.27
C SER A 349 56.24 -18.80 7.04
N LYS A 350 56.22 -17.59 6.45
CA LYS A 350 56.65 -16.36 7.14
C LYS A 350 55.81 -16.06 8.38
N MET A 351 54.49 -16.28 8.33
CA MET A 351 53.62 -16.10 9.51
C MET A 351 53.93 -17.14 10.60
N ILE A 352 54.23 -18.39 10.24
CA ILE A 352 54.64 -19.44 11.19
C ILE A 352 55.97 -19.08 11.85
N GLU A 353 56.99 -18.69 11.06
CA GLU A 353 58.30 -18.30 11.61
C GLU A 353 58.19 -17.12 12.57
N ARG A 354 57.38 -16.12 12.23
CA ARG A 354 57.06 -15.02 13.14
C ARG A 354 56.30 -15.52 14.38
N GLY A 355 55.32 -16.41 14.19
CA GLY A 355 54.54 -17.00 15.27
C GLY A 355 55.40 -17.68 16.34
N LYS A 356 56.52 -18.31 15.97
CA LYS A 356 57.49 -18.90 16.93
C LYS A 356 58.10 -17.89 17.90
N THR A 357 58.05 -16.59 17.57
CA THR A 357 58.54 -15.51 18.44
C THR A 357 57.42 -14.85 19.26
N GLU A 358 56.16 -15.06 18.89
CA GLU A 358 54.99 -14.38 19.45
C GLU A 358 54.07 -15.32 20.25
N ALA A 359 54.29 -16.64 20.14
CA ALA A 359 53.50 -17.69 20.77
C ALA A 359 54.34 -18.98 20.93
N GLU A 360 53.88 -19.89 21.79
CA GLU A 360 54.54 -21.18 22.04
C GLU A 360 54.14 -22.20 20.96
N LEU A 361 55.09 -22.68 20.16
CA LEU A 361 54.85 -23.72 19.15
C LEU A 361 54.82 -25.11 19.82
N VAL A 362 53.72 -25.86 19.67
CA VAL A 362 53.56 -27.18 20.29
C VAL A 362 53.35 -28.35 19.32
N VAL A 363 53.00 -28.06 18.05
CA VAL A 363 52.87 -29.03 16.96
C VAL A 363 53.26 -28.38 15.63
N GLY A 364 53.95 -29.12 14.76
CA GLY A 364 54.25 -28.72 13.38
C GLY A 364 55.20 -27.53 13.30
N GLY A 365 54.83 -26.52 12.51
CA GLY A 365 55.65 -25.32 12.30
C GLY A 365 56.80 -25.52 11.32
N VAL A 366 56.71 -26.56 10.48
CA VAL A 366 57.69 -26.94 9.47
C VAL A 366 57.01 -27.30 8.15
N ARG A 367 57.81 -27.33 7.09
CA ARG A 367 57.42 -27.86 5.79
C ARG A 367 57.31 -29.38 5.86
N HIS A 368 56.31 -29.94 5.17
CA HIS A 368 56.20 -31.38 4.99
C HIS A 368 56.88 -31.81 3.68
N GLY A 369 57.88 -32.69 3.75
CA GLY A 369 58.67 -33.13 2.59
C GLY A 369 59.57 -32.05 1.95
N GLU A 370 60.22 -32.40 0.84
CA GLU A 370 61.22 -31.52 0.17
C GLU A 370 60.66 -30.76 -1.05
N GLN A 371 59.58 -31.25 -1.66
CA GLN A 371 58.95 -30.69 -2.86
C GLN A 371 57.49 -30.30 -2.58
N GLY A 372 56.94 -29.36 -3.37
CA GLY A 372 55.56 -28.90 -3.24
C GLY A 372 55.32 -27.91 -2.10
N CYS A 373 54.11 -27.37 -2.06
CA CYS A 373 53.69 -26.32 -1.14
C CYS A 373 53.04 -26.87 0.15
N TYR A 374 53.59 -27.95 0.73
CA TYR A 374 53.01 -28.64 1.89
C TYR A 374 53.50 -28.07 3.22
N ILE A 375 52.58 -27.87 4.16
CA ILE A 375 52.85 -27.40 5.52
C ILE A 375 52.18 -28.36 6.51
N GLU A 376 52.91 -28.77 7.54
CA GLU A 376 52.34 -29.62 8.59
C GLU A 376 51.29 -28.87 9.42
N PRO A 377 50.24 -29.56 9.89
CA PRO A 377 49.29 -29.00 10.84
C PRO A 377 50.05 -28.37 12.03
N THR A 378 49.81 -27.09 12.27
CA THR A 378 50.59 -26.29 13.21
C THR A 378 49.72 -25.75 14.33
N VAL A 379 50.20 -25.84 15.57
CA VAL A 379 49.47 -25.38 16.76
C VAL A 379 50.35 -24.49 17.61
N PHE A 380 49.84 -23.30 17.91
CA PHE A 380 50.45 -22.35 18.85
C PHE A 380 49.60 -22.22 20.12
N LEU A 381 50.26 -22.13 21.27
CA LEU A 381 49.65 -21.82 22.56
C LEU A 381 50.06 -20.42 23.04
N ASN A 382 49.27 -19.87 23.96
CA ASN A 382 49.64 -18.70 24.76
C ASN A 382 50.14 -17.51 23.92
N PRO A 383 49.37 -17.06 22.91
CA PRO A 383 49.80 -15.94 22.08
C PRO A 383 49.95 -14.66 22.91
N GLN A 384 50.98 -13.87 22.62
CA GLN A 384 51.10 -12.51 23.12
C GLN A 384 49.89 -11.66 22.68
N LYS A 385 49.57 -10.60 23.44
CA LYS A 385 48.38 -9.75 23.20
C LYS A 385 48.28 -9.22 21.76
N ASP A 386 49.41 -8.85 21.18
CA ASP A 386 49.51 -8.27 19.83
C ASP A 386 50.11 -9.23 18.79
N ALA A 387 50.14 -10.53 19.09
CA ALA A 387 50.66 -11.55 18.18
C ALA A 387 49.91 -11.53 16.83
N GLN A 388 50.66 -11.40 15.74
CA GLN A 388 50.11 -11.37 14.40
C GLN A 388 49.43 -12.70 14.05
N ILE A 389 50.01 -13.83 14.47
CA ILE A 389 49.43 -15.16 14.24
C ILE A 389 48.04 -15.32 14.90
N TYR A 390 47.76 -14.55 15.95
CA TYR A 390 46.49 -14.52 16.66
C TYR A 390 45.48 -13.52 16.05
N LYS A 391 45.93 -12.37 15.55
CA LYS A 391 45.06 -11.32 15.00
C LYS A 391 44.74 -11.48 13.52
N ASP A 392 45.71 -11.91 12.71
CA ASP A 392 45.59 -11.93 11.25
C ASP A 392 45.19 -13.31 10.70
N GLU A 393 44.51 -13.30 9.55
CA GLU A 393 44.15 -14.52 8.83
C GLU A 393 45.39 -15.19 8.21
N VAL A 394 45.68 -16.41 8.67
CA VAL A 394 46.81 -17.20 8.18
C VAL A 394 46.47 -17.88 6.86
N PHE A 395 45.24 -18.41 6.71
CA PHE A 395 44.79 -19.16 5.52
C PHE A 395 45.71 -20.35 5.17
N GLY A 396 46.07 -21.10 6.21
CA GLY A 396 46.87 -22.33 6.19
C GLY A 396 46.52 -23.18 7.41
N PRO A 397 47.10 -24.37 7.58
CA PRO A 397 46.67 -25.33 8.60
C PRO A 397 47.24 -24.98 9.98
N VAL A 398 46.97 -23.75 10.46
CA VAL A 398 47.56 -23.17 11.67
C VAL A 398 46.46 -22.73 12.64
N SER A 399 46.45 -23.32 13.83
CA SER A 399 45.51 -22.99 14.91
C SER A 399 46.24 -22.35 16.08
N VAL A 400 45.57 -21.42 16.76
CA VAL A 400 46.07 -20.77 17.99
C VAL A 400 45.11 -21.07 19.12
N ILE A 401 45.61 -21.65 20.21
CA ILE A 401 44.83 -21.98 21.40
C ILE A 401 45.17 -21.02 22.54
N LYS A 402 44.12 -20.51 23.21
CA LYS A 402 44.24 -19.68 24.40
C LYS A 402 43.30 -20.19 25.49
N THR A 403 43.69 -20.07 26.76
CA THR A 403 42.82 -20.44 27.89
C THR A 403 42.04 -19.25 28.41
N PHE A 404 40.93 -19.50 29.10
CA PHE A 404 40.11 -18.47 29.76
C PHE A 404 39.53 -19.01 31.08
N GLU A 405 39.14 -18.09 31.98
CA GLU A 405 38.54 -18.46 33.28
C GLU A 405 37.04 -18.19 33.34
N THR A 406 36.59 -17.04 32.83
CA THR A 406 35.19 -16.61 32.92
C THR A 406 34.51 -16.48 31.56
N GLU A 407 33.17 -16.57 31.55
CA GLU A 407 32.36 -16.40 30.34
C GLU A 407 32.50 -14.99 29.76
N GLU A 408 32.55 -13.97 30.62
CA GLU A 408 32.70 -12.57 30.23
C GLU A 408 34.04 -12.30 29.55
N GLU A 409 35.14 -12.81 30.12
CA GLU A 409 36.49 -12.65 29.60
C GLU A 409 36.62 -13.25 28.19
N VAL A 410 36.13 -14.48 28.00
CA VAL A 410 36.25 -15.15 26.69
C VAL A 410 35.36 -14.52 25.64
N LEU A 411 34.21 -13.96 26.01
CA LEU A 411 33.37 -13.23 25.08
C LEU A 411 34.07 -11.96 24.56
N GLU A 412 34.71 -11.19 25.46
CA GLU A 412 35.49 -10.02 25.09
C GLU A 412 36.62 -10.42 24.12
N MET A 413 37.38 -11.46 24.45
CA MET A 413 38.45 -11.97 23.58
C MET A 413 37.95 -12.49 22.23
N ALA A 414 36.81 -13.17 22.20
CA ALA A 414 36.23 -13.71 20.96
C ALA A 414 35.82 -12.58 20.00
N ASN A 415 35.26 -11.50 20.54
CA ASN A 415 34.79 -10.33 19.79
C ASN A 415 35.87 -9.28 19.52
N ASP A 416 37.03 -9.32 20.20
CA ASP A 416 38.19 -8.44 19.98
C ASP A 416 38.90 -8.74 18.65
N THR A 417 38.20 -8.40 17.56
CA THR A 417 38.65 -8.57 16.19
C THR A 417 37.76 -7.78 15.23
N GLU A 418 38.32 -7.32 14.11
CA GLU A 418 37.56 -6.74 12.99
C GLU A 418 36.94 -7.79 12.07
N PHE A 419 37.25 -9.07 12.29
CA PHE A 419 36.58 -10.18 11.62
C PHE A 419 35.24 -10.51 12.30
N GLY A 420 34.36 -11.19 11.59
CA GLY A 420 33.04 -11.54 12.10
C GLY A 420 32.31 -12.56 11.22
N LEU A 421 33.04 -13.50 10.62
CA LEU A 421 32.46 -14.46 9.67
C LEU A 421 31.67 -15.56 10.39
N MET A 422 32.37 -16.42 11.13
CA MET A 422 31.79 -17.53 11.86
C MET A 422 32.37 -17.62 13.28
N SER A 423 31.63 -18.25 14.18
CA SER A 423 32.10 -18.63 15.52
C SER A 423 31.49 -19.97 15.94
N GLY A 424 32.10 -20.62 16.92
CA GLY A 424 31.58 -21.84 17.55
C GLY A 424 31.58 -21.72 19.07
N VAL A 425 30.55 -22.25 19.73
CA VAL A 425 30.48 -22.37 21.19
C VAL A 425 30.12 -23.80 21.56
N PHE A 426 30.93 -24.43 22.40
CA PHE A 426 30.75 -25.82 22.84
C PHE A 426 30.38 -25.81 24.33
N THR A 427 29.17 -26.28 24.64
CA THR A 427 28.57 -26.33 25.98
C THR A 427 27.34 -27.25 25.96
N LYS A 428 27.01 -27.88 27.08
CA LYS A 428 25.76 -28.63 27.28
C LYS A 428 24.66 -27.77 27.89
N ASP A 429 25.01 -26.67 28.56
CA ASP A 429 24.04 -25.70 29.08
C ASP A 429 23.37 -24.90 27.96
N ILE A 430 22.08 -25.13 27.76
CA ILE A 430 21.26 -24.43 26.77
C ILE A 430 21.15 -22.92 27.05
N ASN A 431 21.14 -22.51 28.33
CA ASN A 431 21.04 -21.10 28.69
C ASN A 431 22.33 -20.36 28.30
N ARG A 432 23.49 -20.97 28.56
CA ARG A 432 24.77 -20.46 28.08
C ARG A 432 24.82 -20.44 26.56
N ALA A 433 24.42 -21.52 25.88
CA ALA A 433 24.41 -21.57 24.43
C ALA A 433 23.64 -20.40 23.81
N LEU A 434 22.40 -20.16 24.27
CA LEU A 434 21.56 -19.07 23.75
C LEU A 434 22.09 -17.69 24.12
N ARG A 435 22.50 -17.47 25.38
CA ARG A 435 23.05 -16.19 25.84
C ARG A 435 24.36 -15.85 25.13
N PHE A 436 25.31 -16.79 25.09
CA PHE A 436 26.63 -16.57 24.49
C PHE A 436 26.53 -16.38 22.98
N SER A 437 25.74 -17.22 22.28
CA SER A 437 25.57 -17.08 20.83
C SER A 437 24.95 -15.74 20.42
N SER A 438 24.00 -15.22 21.20
CA SER A 438 23.41 -13.90 20.93
C SER A 438 24.39 -12.72 21.06
N ARG A 439 25.45 -12.89 21.85
CA ARG A 439 26.46 -11.86 22.14
C ARG A 439 27.70 -11.93 21.24
N LEU A 440 27.86 -13.02 20.48
CA LEU A 440 28.96 -13.15 19.53
C LEU A 440 28.75 -12.27 18.30
N GLU A 441 29.78 -11.50 17.94
CA GLU A 441 29.77 -10.60 16.80
C GLU A 441 30.16 -11.31 15.50
N SER A 442 29.51 -12.45 15.23
CA SER A 442 29.69 -13.21 13.99
C SER A 442 28.40 -13.27 13.17
N GLY A 443 28.53 -13.50 11.87
CA GLY A 443 27.40 -13.72 10.97
C GLY A 443 26.78 -15.11 11.11
N VAL A 444 27.59 -16.10 11.45
CA VAL A 444 27.15 -17.47 11.76
C VAL A 444 27.71 -17.90 13.12
N VAL A 445 26.87 -18.48 13.97
CA VAL A 445 27.28 -19.03 15.27
C VAL A 445 26.84 -20.48 15.36
N GLY A 446 27.80 -21.39 15.47
CA GLY A 446 27.56 -22.81 15.73
C GLY A 446 27.50 -23.08 17.23
N VAL A 447 26.49 -23.82 17.68
CA VAL A 447 26.44 -24.39 19.04
C VAL A 447 26.79 -25.86 18.93
N ASN A 448 27.84 -26.28 19.61
CA ASN A 448 28.44 -27.62 19.54
C ASN A 448 28.91 -28.02 18.12
N CYS A 449 29.20 -27.05 17.26
CA CYS A 449 29.83 -27.21 15.95
C CYS A 449 30.53 -25.91 15.53
N VAL A 450 31.40 -25.98 14.53
CA VAL A 450 32.05 -24.80 13.91
C VAL A 450 32.41 -25.11 12.45
N SER A 451 32.62 -24.08 11.63
CA SER A 451 32.98 -24.21 10.19
C SER A 451 31.98 -25.05 9.37
N TYR A 452 30.71 -25.04 9.78
CA TYR A 452 29.60 -25.67 9.06
C TYR A 452 28.78 -24.62 8.32
N MET A 453 28.50 -24.89 7.04
CA MET A 453 27.67 -24.03 6.20
C MET A 453 26.48 -24.85 5.70
N ASN A 454 25.31 -24.24 5.68
CA ASN A 454 24.09 -24.87 5.22
C ASN A 454 23.37 -23.94 4.24
N VAL A 455 23.03 -24.46 3.05
CA VAL A 455 22.40 -23.70 1.96
C VAL A 455 21.04 -23.09 2.34
N GLN A 456 20.34 -23.67 3.31
CA GLN A 456 19.02 -23.21 3.73
C GLN A 456 19.06 -21.94 4.59
N ALA A 457 20.18 -21.67 5.24
CA ALA A 457 20.36 -20.53 6.14
C ALA A 457 21.31 -19.48 5.51
N PRO A 458 21.10 -18.18 5.75
CA PRO A 458 22.02 -17.16 5.26
C PRO A 458 23.42 -17.33 5.85
N PHE A 459 24.42 -17.15 5.00
CA PHE A 459 25.83 -17.17 5.35
C PHE A 459 26.46 -15.83 4.98
N GLY A 460 27.35 -15.35 5.84
CA GLY A 460 28.22 -14.22 5.52
C GLY A 460 28.57 -13.36 6.70
N GLY A 461 29.60 -12.51 6.55
CA GLY A 461 30.24 -11.85 7.69
C GLY A 461 29.52 -10.65 8.30
N LYS A 462 29.80 -10.40 9.58
CA LYS A 462 29.72 -9.08 10.21
C LYS A 462 31.06 -8.34 10.06
N LYS A 463 31.09 -7.05 10.40
CA LYS A 463 32.30 -6.20 10.40
C LYS A 463 33.04 -6.26 9.06
N SER A 464 34.36 -6.40 9.06
CA SER A 464 35.18 -6.48 7.86
C SER A 464 35.13 -7.84 7.16
N SER A 465 34.46 -8.85 7.73
CA SER A 465 34.32 -10.17 7.10
C SER A 465 33.26 -10.23 5.99
N GLY A 466 32.43 -9.19 5.82
CA GLY A 466 31.51 -9.17 4.67
C GLY A 466 30.40 -8.14 4.73
N ILE A 467 29.73 -7.98 3.58
CA ILE A 467 28.55 -7.15 3.37
C ILE A 467 27.57 -7.94 2.52
N GLY A 468 26.31 -8.02 2.96
CA GLY A 468 25.31 -8.91 2.35
C GLY A 468 25.43 -10.35 2.84
N ARG A 469 24.68 -11.26 2.23
CA ARG A 469 24.67 -12.69 2.56
C ARG A 469 24.59 -13.52 1.29
N GLU A 470 25.25 -14.67 1.30
CA GLU A 470 25.01 -15.79 0.41
C GLU A 470 24.14 -16.85 1.13
N PHE A 471 23.68 -17.88 0.41
CA PHE A 471 22.70 -18.85 0.91
C PHE A 471 21.32 -18.32 1.35
N GLY A 472 20.41 -19.26 1.55
CA GLY A 472 19.02 -19.02 1.93
C GLY A 472 18.26 -18.13 0.94
N GLU A 473 17.12 -17.63 1.40
CA GLU A 473 16.34 -16.62 0.68
C GLU A 473 17.10 -15.28 0.56
N TYR A 474 18.00 -14.99 1.50
CA TYR A 474 18.74 -13.72 1.57
C TYR A 474 19.64 -13.51 0.34
N ALA A 475 20.24 -14.58 -0.20
CA ALA A 475 20.99 -14.50 -1.44
C ALA A 475 20.10 -14.05 -2.60
N LEU A 476 18.89 -14.61 -2.73
CA LEU A 476 17.91 -14.23 -3.77
C LEU A 476 17.52 -12.76 -3.67
N ARG A 477 17.26 -12.27 -2.45
CA ARG A 477 17.00 -10.84 -2.18
C ARG A 477 18.18 -9.96 -2.60
N GLY A 478 19.40 -10.44 -2.40
CA GLY A 478 20.61 -9.77 -2.87
C GLY A 478 20.72 -9.64 -4.39
N PHE A 479 19.98 -10.45 -5.16
CA PHE A 479 19.92 -10.46 -6.63
C PHE A 479 18.60 -9.88 -7.19
N THR A 480 17.79 -9.19 -6.38
CA THR A 480 16.54 -8.56 -6.84
C THR A 480 16.39 -7.11 -6.39
N GLU A 481 15.56 -6.35 -7.09
CA GLU A 481 15.11 -5.00 -6.75
C GLU A 481 13.64 -5.04 -6.32
N PRO A 482 13.30 -4.61 -5.09
CA PRO A 482 11.91 -4.42 -4.71
C PRO A 482 11.34 -3.19 -5.45
N LYS A 483 10.41 -3.42 -6.38
CA LYS A 483 9.64 -2.36 -7.04
C LYS A 483 8.26 -2.24 -6.42
N THR A 484 7.95 -1.05 -5.89
CA THR A 484 6.61 -0.73 -5.39
C THR A 484 5.73 -0.23 -6.53
N VAL A 485 4.56 -0.83 -6.69
CA VAL A 485 3.49 -0.42 -7.60
C VAL A 485 2.32 0.08 -6.75
N LEU A 486 1.92 1.33 -6.98
CA LEU A 486 0.80 1.97 -6.30
C LEU A 486 -0.38 2.09 -7.27
N ILE A 487 -1.54 1.58 -6.87
CA ILE A 487 -2.75 1.61 -7.70
C ILE A 487 -3.81 2.41 -6.95
N ASN A 488 -4.25 3.53 -7.52
CA ASN A 488 -5.33 4.34 -6.94
C ASN A 488 -6.67 3.60 -7.09
N ALA A 489 -7.28 3.26 -5.95
CA ALA A 489 -8.55 2.54 -5.87
C ALA A 489 -9.77 3.49 -5.83
N ARG A 490 -9.58 4.80 -5.62
CA ARG A 490 -10.68 5.80 -5.57
C ARG A 490 -10.82 6.50 -6.92
N HIS A 491 -11.71 6.01 -7.77
CA HIS A 491 -11.98 6.65 -9.06
C HIS A 491 -13.45 7.06 -9.20
N VAL A 492 -13.71 8.38 -9.23
CA VAL A 492 -14.98 8.97 -9.67
C VAL A 492 -14.89 9.18 -11.18
N SER A 493 -15.83 8.67 -11.99
CA SER A 493 -15.83 8.92 -13.42
C SER A 493 -16.21 10.38 -13.73
N ALA A 494 -15.67 10.95 -14.81
CA ALA A 494 -16.07 12.29 -15.27
C ALA A 494 -17.58 12.36 -15.58
N PHE A 495 -18.15 11.23 -16.02
CA PHE A 495 -19.58 11.06 -16.24
C PHE A 495 -20.39 11.19 -14.93
N ASN A 496 -19.96 10.54 -13.84
CA ASN A 496 -20.59 10.67 -12.52
C ASN A 496 -20.61 12.13 -12.05
N LEU A 497 -19.47 12.82 -12.17
CA LEU A 497 -19.36 14.21 -11.76
C LEU A 497 -20.25 15.14 -12.61
N ALA A 498 -20.30 14.94 -13.92
CA ALA A 498 -21.12 15.74 -14.81
C ALA A 498 -22.63 15.63 -14.50
N ILE A 499 -23.12 14.41 -14.22
CA ILE A 499 -24.53 14.19 -13.85
C ILE A 499 -24.83 14.87 -12.51
N VAL A 500 -23.98 14.66 -11.50
CA VAL A 500 -24.17 15.24 -10.16
C VAL A 500 -24.19 16.77 -10.23
N LEU A 501 -23.27 17.39 -10.97
CA LEU A 501 -23.23 18.85 -11.16
C LEU A 501 -24.48 19.38 -11.87
N ALA A 502 -24.96 18.68 -12.91
CA ALA A 502 -26.18 19.07 -13.60
C ALA A 502 -27.41 18.98 -12.68
N LEU A 503 -27.52 17.93 -11.87
CA LEU A 503 -28.59 17.76 -10.87
C LEU A 503 -28.54 18.84 -9.78
N CYS A 504 -27.35 19.34 -9.42
CA CYS A 504 -27.19 20.37 -8.41
C CYS A 504 -27.88 21.70 -8.76
N PHE A 505 -28.19 22.00 -10.02
CA PHE A 505 -29.02 23.16 -10.36
C PHE A 505 -30.45 23.05 -9.79
N GLY A 506 -30.95 21.84 -9.53
CA GLY A 506 -32.19 21.61 -8.79
C GLY A 506 -32.05 21.97 -7.30
N SER A 507 -30.96 21.55 -6.66
CA SER A 507 -30.61 21.97 -5.29
C SER A 507 -30.49 23.49 -5.19
N LEU A 508 -29.84 24.12 -6.18
CA LEU A 508 -29.67 25.56 -6.26
C LEU A 508 -31.00 26.31 -6.38
N THR A 509 -31.92 25.74 -7.17
CA THR A 509 -33.28 26.29 -7.34
C THR A 509 -34.00 26.36 -6.00
N TYR A 510 -33.97 25.28 -5.20
CA TYR A 510 -34.55 25.28 -3.85
C TYR A 510 -33.86 26.32 -2.96
N GLY A 511 -32.53 26.25 -2.88
CA GLY A 511 -31.73 27.12 -2.04
C GLY A 511 -32.07 28.58 -2.26
N TYR A 512 -31.88 29.04 -3.50
CA TYR A 512 -32.14 30.43 -3.86
C TYR A 512 -33.60 30.86 -3.60
N SER A 513 -34.58 30.04 -4.01
CA SER A 513 -36.01 30.39 -3.89
C SER A 513 -36.51 30.47 -2.44
N PHE A 514 -35.96 29.63 -1.57
CA PHE A 514 -36.27 29.69 -0.14
C PHE A 514 -35.63 30.94 0.49
N SER A 515 -34.34 31.18 0.21
CA SER A 515 -33.56 32.24 0.85
C SER A 515 -33.91 33.66 0.43
N VAL A 516 -34.36 33.87 -0.81
CA VAL A 516 -34.61 35.21 -1.35
C VAL A 516 -35.67 35.99 -0.54
N THR A 517 -36.52 35.31 0.24
CA THR A 517 -37.45 35.99 1.17
C THR A 517 -36.70 36.75 2.24
N SER A 518 -35.75 36.09 2.93
CA SER A 518 -35.01 36.69 4.06
C SER A 518 -34.31 37.99 3.64
N THR A 519 -33.80 38.03 2.41
CA THR A 519 -33.09 39.19 1.87
C THR A 519 -34.04 40.27 1.38
N THR A 520 -35.21 39.87 0.86
CA THR A 520 -36.30 40.79 0.50
C THR A 520 -36.85 41.51 1.74
N LEU A 521 -36.93 40.81 2.87
CA LEU A 521 -37.36 41.36 4.16
C LEU A 521 -36.36 42.36 4.78
N GLY A 522 -35.14 42.47 4.23
CA GLY A 522 -34.19 43.52 4.59
C GLY A 522 -34.19 44.73 3.64
N GLN A 523 -35.09 44.77 2.64
CA GLN A 523 -35.15 45.87 1.66
C GLN A 523 -36.20 46.92 2.07
N PRO A 524 -35.83 48.19 2.33
CA PRO A 524 -36.78 49.21 2.75
C PRO A 524 -37.90 49.47 1.74
N SER A 525 -37.57 49.44 0.44
CA SER A 525 -38.53 49.65 -0.66
C SER A 525 -39.62 48.58 -0.76
N PHE A 526 -39.39 47.38 -0.22
CA PHE A 526 -40.40 46.34 -0.15
C PHE A 526 -41.51 46.70 0.84
N PHE A 527 -41.13 47.18 2.03
CA PHE A 527 -42.09 47.63 3.04
C PHE A 527 -42.86 48.86 2.59
N GLU A 528 -42.17 49.81 1.95
CA GLU A 528 -42.79 51.01 1.40
C GLU A 528 -43.83 50.67 0.31
N TYR A 529 -43.49 49.78 -0.63
CA TYR A 529 -44.37 49.41 -1.74
C TYR A 529 -45.65 48.69 -1.28
N PHE A 530 -45.55 47.80 -0.30
CA PHE A 530 -46.70 47.05 0.25
C PHE A 530 -47.33 47.69 1.49
N ASN A 531 -46.90 48.89 1.87
CA ASN A 531 -47.46 49.67 2.98
C ASN A 531 -47.37 48.94 4.34
N LEU A 532 -46.23 48.28 4.59
CA LEU A 532 -45.89 47.52 5.79
C LEU A 532 -45.03 48.36 6.75
N SER A 533 -45.02 48.04 8.05
CA SER A 533 -44.30 48.82 9.07
C SER A 533 -43.41 47.94 9.93
N GLN A 534 -42.14 48.34 10.10
CA GLN A 534 -41.15 47.66 10.95
C GLN A 534 -41.11 48.23 12.38
N ASP A 535 -41.84 49.31 12.66
CA ASP A 535 -41.87 49.95 13.98
C ASP A 535 -42.80 49.18 14.94
N THR A 536 -42.23 48.67 16.04
CA THR A 536 -42.96 47.95 17.10
C THR A 536 -44.09 48.77 17.75
N ALA A 537 -44.04 50.10 17.68
CA ALA A 537 -45.09 50.98 18.19
C ALA A 537 -46.24 51.21 17.20
N SER A 538 -46.11 50.74 15.95
CA SER A 538 -47.10 50.92 14.89
C SER A 538 -48.28 49.95 15.04
N PRO A 539 -49.54 50.41 14.89
CA PRO A 539 -50.71 49.52 14.83
C PRO A 539 -50.65 48.48 13.69
N ARG A 540 -49.80 48.70 12.68
CA ARG A 540 -49.60 47.78 11.56
C ARG A 540 -48.53 46.73 11.78
N TYR A 541 -47.76 46.82 12.86
CA TYR A 541 -46.68 45.87 13.15
C TYR A 541 -47.17 44.42 13.24
N ALA A 542 -48.32 44.19 13.90
CA ALA A 542 -48.93 42.87 13.97
C ALA A 542 -49.33 42.32 12.59
N PHE A 543 -49.88 43.16 11.71
CA PHE A 543 -50.20 42.78 10.33
C PHE A 543 -48.94 42.46 9.52
N THR A 544 -47.88 43.25 9.67
CA THR A 544 -46.57 42.99 9.04
C THR A 544 -45.99 41.65 9.49
N ASN A 545 -46.06 41.31 10.78
CA ASN A 545 -45.62 40.01 11.30
C ASN A 545 -46.42 38.84 10.69
N HIS A 546 -47.74 38.99 10.52
CA HIS A 546 -48.56 37.98 9.83
C HIS A 546 -48.18 37.81 8.36
N VAL A 547 -47.89 38.90 7.64
CA VAL A 547 -47.45 38.82 6.23
C VAL A 547 -46.07 38.14 6.12
N ILE A 548 -45.13 38.48 7.00
CA ILE A 548 -43.79 37.88 7.04
C ILE A 548 -43.88 36.37 7.33
N GLY A 549 -44.64 35.99 8.37
CA GLY A 549 -44.88 34.58 8.70
C GLY A 549 -45.60 33.85 7.55
N GLY A 550 -46.55 34.50 6.88
CA GLY A 550 -47.29 33.97 5.74
C GLY A 550 -46.42 33.71 4.50
N LEU A 551 -45.49 34.60 4.16
CA LEU A 551 -44.59 34.42 3.01
C LEU A 551 -43.75 33.15 3.12
N ASN A 552 -43.17 32.91 4.30
CA ASN A 552 -42.36 31.71 4.54
C ASN A 552 -43.23 30.46 4.77
N GLY A 553 -44.39 30.62 5.42
CA GLY A 553 -45.35 29.55 5.66
C GLY A 553 -45.97 29.00 4.37
N CYS A 554 -46.32 29.87 3.42
CA CYS A 554 -46.86 29.49 2.11
C CYS A 554 -45.86 28.68 1.27
N PHE A 555 -44.58 29.05 1.29
CA PHE A 555 -43.55 28.28 0.60
C PHE A 555 -43.35 26.90 1.23
N SER A 556 -43.22 26.85 2.57
CA SER A 556 -42.95 25.61 3.30
C SER A 556 -44.15 24.65 3.29
N GLY A 557 -45.37 25.18 3.44
CA GLY A 557 -46.61 24.42 3.29
C GLY A 557 -46.79 23.86 1.88
N GLY A 558 -46.33 24.60 0.86
CA GLY A 558 -46.24 24.07 -0.49
C GLY A 558 -45.24 22.94 -0.64
N GLY A 559 -44.04 23.11 -0.06
CA GLY A 559 -42.99 22.10 -0.04
C GLY A 559 -43.45 20.78 0.59
N PHE A 560 -44.26 20.82 1.65
CA PHE A 560 -44.84 19.64 2.30
C PHE A 560 -45.60 18.75 1.31
N PHE A 561 -46.58 19.32 0.60
CA PHE A 561 -47.37 18.55 -0.38
C PHE A 561 -46.55 18.23 -1.63
N GLY A 562 -45.66 19.12 -2.06
CA GLY A 562 -44.73 18.88 -3.16
C GLY A 562 -43.85 17.66 -2.91
N ALA A 563 -43.33 17.49 -1.69
CA ALA A 563 -42.53 16.33 -1.32
C ALA A 563 -43.34 15.02 -1.43
N LEU A 564 -44.57 15.00 -0.89
CA LEU A 564 -45.44 13.82 -0.94
C LEU A 564 -45.77 13.38 -2.37
N VAL A 565 -46.11 14.34 -3.24
CA VAL A 565 -46.38 14.04 -4.65
C VAL A 565 -45.10 13.65 -5.40
N GLY A 566 -43.97 14.25 -5.04
CA GLY A 566 -42.66 13.91 -5.60
C GLY A 566 -42.28 12.45 -5.43
N GLY A 567 -42.56 11.86 -4.26
CA GLY A 567 -42.33 10.43 -4.02
C GLY A 567 -43.11 9.55 -5.01
N TRP A 568 -44.40 9.85 -5.22
CA TRP A 568 -45.22 9.14 -6.20
C TRP A 568 -44.76 9.37 -7.64
N ALA A 569 -44.43 10.61 -8.01
CA ALA A 569 -43.98 10.95 -9.36
C ALA A 569 -42.66 10.24 -9.72
N CYS A 570 -41.71 10.17 -8.79
CA CYS A 570 -40.44 9.46 -8.99
C CYS A 570 -40.64 7.97 -9.26
N ASP A 571 -41.62 7.33 -8.61
CA ASP A 571 -41.98 5.92 -8.85
C ASP A 571 -42.68 5.74 -10.20
N ALA A 572 -43.70 6.57 -10.47
CA ALA A 572 -44.59 6.39 -11.60
C ALA A 572 -43.97 6.83 -12.94
N LEU A 573 -43.22 7.94 -12.94
CA LEU A 573 -42.73 8.59 -14.15
C LEU A 573 -41.22 8.41 -14.37
N GLY A 574 -40.47 8.00 -13.35
CA GLY A 574 -39.01 7.99 -13.35
C GLY A 574 -38.40 9.33 -12.94
N ARG A 575 -37.07 9.40 -12.82
CA ARG A 575 -36.38 10.58 -12.27
C ARG A 575 -36.34 11.69 -13.31
N LYS A 576 -36.09 11.35 -14.58
CA LYS A 576 -35.92 12.31 -15.67
C LYS A 576 -37.21 13.04 -16.03
N LYS A 577 -38.32 12.31 -16.19
CA LYS A 577 -39.62 12.94 -16.51
C LYS A 577 -40.12 13.80 -15.36
N THR A 578 -39.92 13.35 -14.12
CA THR A 578 -40.27 14.13 -12.93
C THR A 578 -39.49 15.44 -12.87
N LEU A 579 -38.19 15.42 -13.21
CA LEU A 579 -37.37 16.64 -13.31
C LEU A 579 -37.91 17.62 -14.35
N PHE A 580 -38.22 17.12 -15.55
CA PHE A 580 -38.73 17.93 -16.67
C PHE A 580 -40.07 18.61 -16.34
N LEU A 581 -40.94 17.92 -15.61
CA LEU A 581 -42.23 18.45 -15.20
C LEU A 581 -42.11 19.46 -14.06
N ALA A 582 -41.11 19.32 -13.18
CA ALA A 582 -40.96 20.18 -12.01
C ALA A 582 -40.38 21.58 -12.34
N THR A 583 -39.50 21.68 -13.33
CA THR A 583 -38.77 22.91 -13.63
C THR A 583 -39.61 24.07 -14.20
N PRO A 584 -40.58 23.87 -15.11
CA PRO A 584 -41.40 24.98 -15.65
C PRO A 584 -42.28 25.65 -14.60
N ILE A 585 -42.78 24.89 -13.62
CA ILE A 585 -43.62 25.43 -12.54
C ILE A 585 -42.78 26.29 -11.60
N ALA A 586 -41.54 25.89 -11.29
CA ALA A 586 -40.62 26.71 -10.50
C ALA A 586 -40.33 28.06 -11.19
N ILE A 587 -40.16 28.06 -12.51
CA ILE A 587 -39.99 29.29 -13.31
C ILE A 587 -41.25 30.17 -13.22
N LEU A 588 -42.44 29.60 -13.37
CA LEU A 588 -43.70 30.34 -13.26
C LEU A 588 -43.87 30.96 -11.86
N GLY A 589 -43.56 30.20 -10.81
CA GLY A 589 -43.60 30.69 -9.42
C GLY A 589 -42.67 31.89 -9.20
N GLY A 590 -41.45 31.86 -9.75
CA GLY A 590 -40.53 32.99 -9.68
C GLY A 590 -40.93 34.20 -10.52
N ALA A 591 -41.46 33.98 -11.72
CA ALA A 591 -41.97 35.06 -12.56
C ALA A 591 -43.11 35.82 -11.88
N LEU A 592 -44.03 35.10 -11.22
CA LEU A 592 -45.15 35.71 -10.48
C LEU A 592 -44.70 36.46 -9.22
N GLN A 593 -43.67 35.99 -8.53
CA GLN A 593 -43.09 36.71 -7.38
C GLN A 593 -42.37 37.99 -7.82
N GLY A 594 -41.54 37.92 -8.86
CA GLY A 594 -40.84 39.10 -9.40
C GLY A 594 -41.79 40.14 -10.01
N GLY A 595 -42.91 39.69 -10.59
CA GLY A 595 -43.95 40.52 -11.19
C GLY A 595 -45.07 40.95 -10.25
N ALA A 596 -44.98 40.66 -8.95
CA ALA A 596 -46.07 40.90 -8.01
C ALA A 596 -46.45 42.40 -7.92
N VAL A 597 -47.76 42.67 -8.05
CA VAL A 597 -48.33 44.02 -7.90
C VAL A 597 -49.04 44.23 -6.56
N ASN A 598 -49.46 43.15 -5.89
CA ASN A 598 -50.10 43.12 -4.58
C ASN A 598 -49.58 41.92 -3.75
N LEU A 599 -49.90 41.89 -2.45
CA LEU A 599 -49.42 40.84 -1.53
C LEU A 599 -50.02 39.46 -1.86
N GLU A 600 -51.23 39.43 -2.39
CA GLU A 600 -51.94 38.19 -2.75
C GLU A 600 -51.22 37.49 -3.90
N MET A 601 -50.83 38.23 -4.95
CA MET A 601 -50.05 37.70 -6.08
C MET A 601 -48.68 37.20 -5.64
N LEU A 602 -48.04 37.88 -4.68
CA LEU A 602 -46.78 37.46 -4.09
C LEU A 602 -46.94 36.14 -3.30
N LEU A 603 -47.99 36.02 -2.47
CA LEU A 603 -48.32 34.81 -1.73
C LEU A 603 -48.71 33.65 -2.65
N VAL A 604 -49.49 33.90 -3.71
CA VAL A 604 -49.78 32.90 -4.74
C VAL A 604 -48.49 32.48 -5.44
N GLY A 605 -47.60 33.41 -5.77
CA GLY A 605 -46.27 33.09 -6.32
C GLY A 605 -45.42 32.25 -5.38
N ARG A 606 -45.51 32.46 -4.05
CA ARG A 606 -44.85 31.64 -3.02
C ARG A 606 -45.45 30.25 -2.90
N ILE A 607 -46.78 30.15 -2.95
CA ILE A 607 -47.47 28.88 -3.05
C ILE A 607 -47.10 28.20 -4.36
N LEU A 608 -47.02 28.86 -5.52
CA LEU A 608 -46.58 28.18 -6.76
C LEU A 608 -45.11 27.76 -6.70
N GLY A 609 -44.26 28.60 -6.10
CA GLY A 609 -42.87 28.29 -5.83
C GLY A 609 -42.67 27.09 -4.91
N GLY A 610 -43.53 26.90 -3.90
CA GLY A 610 -43.48 25.75 -2.98
C GLY A 610 -44.36 24.55 -3.37
N PHE A 611 -45.58 24.79 -3.84
CA PHE A 611 -46.73 23.89 -4.00
C PHE A 611 -47.15 23.60 -5.45
N ALA A 612 -47.38 24.62 -6.28
CA ALA A 612 -48.60 24.53 -7.08
C ALA A 612 -48.60 23.47 -8.19
N VAL A 613 -49.54 22.56 -8.00
CA VAL A 613 -49.88 21.40 -8.82
C VAL A 613 -48.71 20.43 -8.96
N ALA A 614 -48.41 19.74 -7.86
CA ALA A 614 -47.82 18.40 -7.88
C ALA A 614 -46.43 18.27 -8.53
N LEU A 615 -45.78 19.38 -8.92
CA LEU A 615 -44.63 19.40 -9.84
C LEU A 615 -43.75 20.67 -9.61
N SER A 616 -43.28 20.94 -8.39
CA SER A 616 -42.46 22.16 -8.12
C SER A 616 -41.24 21.88 -7.23
N VAL A 617 -40.71 22.91 -6.57
CA VAL A 617 -39.45 22.91 -5.79
C VAL A 617 -39.42 21.87 -4.66
N GLY A 618 -40.57 21.49 -4.08
CA GLY A 618 -40.65 20.40 -3.10
C GLY A 618 -40.28 19.01 -3.68
N ILE A 619 -40.48 18.80 -4.98
CA ILE A 619 -40.06 17.56 -5.65
C ILE A 619 -38.57 17.56 -5.90
N LEU A 620 -37.99 18.71 -6.27
CA LEU A 620 -36.54 18.81 -6.48
C LEU A 620 -35.78 18.44 -5.19
N MET A 621 -36.32 18.78 -4.02
CA MET A 621 -35.75 18.36 -2.74
C MET A 621 -35.78 16.85 -2.52
N VAL A 622 -36.81 16.15 -2.98
CA VAL A 622 -36.89 14.66 -2.91
C VAL A 622 -36.00 14.03 -3.98
N LEU A 623 -36.15 14.50 -5.21
CA LEU A 623 -35.65 13.88 -6.43
C LEU A 623 -34.14 13.98 -6.56
N ILE A 624 -33.54 15.15 -6.28
CA ILE A 624 -32.12 15.36 -6.53
C ILE A 624 -31.23 14.46 -5.66
N PRO A 625 -31.33 14.46 -4.33
CA PRO A 625 -30.48 13.60 -3.50
C PRO A 625 -30.81 12.12 -3.73
N LEU A 626 -32.08 11.77 -3.99
CA LEU A 626 -32.48 10.41 -4.39
C LEU A 626 -31.77 9.96 -5.65
N PHE A 627 -31.78 10.79 -6.69
CA PHE A 627 -31.19 10.44 -7.98
C PHE A 627 -29.65 10.38 -7.89
N GLN A 628 -29.03 11.33 -7.18
CA GLN A 628 -27.59 11.28 -6.89
C GLN A 628 -27.21 9.99 -6.13
N CYS A 629 -28.02 9.57 -5.16
CA CYS A 629 -27.79 8.36 -4.37
C CYS A 629 -27.84 7.08 -5.23
N GLU A 630 -28.73 7.02 -6.22
CA GLU A 630 -28.93 5.84 -7.07
C GLU A 630 -27.88 5.66 -8.17
N ILE A 631 -27.09 6.69 -8.47
CA ILE A 631 -26.01 6.64 -9.46
C ILE A 631 -24.61 6.70 -8.82
N ALA A 632 -24.53 6.93 -7.51
CA ALA A 632 -23.27 7.10 -6.80
C ALA A 632 -22.73 5.75 -6.28
N PRO A 633 -21.47 5.41 -6.58
CA PRO A 633 -20.83 4.22 -6.04
C PRO A 633 -20.72 4.26 -4.50
N PRO A 634 -20.82 3.12 -3.79
CA PRO A 634 -20.83 3.09 -2.32
C PRO A 634 -19.65 3.82 -1.65
N ALA A 635 -18.44 3.69 -2.21
CA ALA A 635 -17.21 4.21 -1.63
C ALA A 635 -17.10 5.75 -1.60
N VAL A 636 -17.85 6.44 -2.47
CA VAL A 636 -17.82 7.90 -2.64
C VAL A 636 -19.22 8.52 -2.56
N ARG A 637 -20.20 7.73 -2.11
CA ARG A 637 -21.61 8.15 -2.09
C ARG A 637 -21.81 9.36 -1.18
N GLY A 638 -21.16 9.40 -0.03
CA GLY A 638 -21.24 10.54 0.87
C GLY A 638 -20.77 11.81 0.19
N PHE A 639 -19.61 11.78 -0.48
CA PHE A 639 -19.09 12.93 -1.23
C PHE A 639 -20.02 13.38 -2.37
N LEU A 640 -20.55 12.46 -3.18
CA LEU A 640 -21.36 12.81 -4.35
C LEU A 640 -22.77 13.32 -4.00
N VAL A 641 -23.43 12.68 -3.04
CA VAL A 641 -24.81 13.05 -2.64
C VAL A 641 -24.81 14.30 -1.76
N SER A 642 -23.75 14.52 -0.96
CA SER A 642 -23.63 15.74 -0.15
C SER A 642 -23.51 17.03 -0.96
N GLN A 643 -23.19 16.96 -2.27
CA GLN A 643 -23.23 18.13 -3.15
C GLN A 643 -24.63 18.76 -3.20
N HIS A 644 -25.70 18.00 -2.92
CA HIS A 644 -27.04 18.55 -2.72
C HIS A 644 -27.07 19.64 -1.63
N GLY A 645 -26.56 19.33 -0.43
CA GLY A 645 -26.50 20.28 0.69
C GLY A 645 -25.56 21.46 0.41
N VAL A 646 -24.37 21.18 -0.14
CA VAL A 646 -23.39 22.22 -0.53
C VAL A 646 -24.04 23.26 -1.45
N VAL A 647 -24.77 22.81 -2.48
CA VAL A 647 -25.32 23.70 -3.50
C VAL A 647 -26.63 24.36 -3.06
N ILE A 648 -27.42 23.75 -2.15
CA ILE A 648 -28.53 24.46 -1.48
C ILE A 648 -28.00 25.71 -0.78
N VAL A 649 -26.95 25.54 0.02
CA VAL A 649 -26.39 26.63 0.82
C VAL A 649 -25.62 27.63 -0.04
N PHE A 650 -25.01 27.19 -1.14
CA PHE A 650 -24.53 28.11 -2.16
C PHE A 650 -25.68 28.96 -2.74
N GLY A 651 -26.85 28.37 -2.97
CA GLY A 651 -28.07 29.10 -3.36
C GLY A 651 -28.53 30.12 -2.33
N TYR A 652 -28.46 29.76 -1.04
CA TYR A 652 -28.70 30.69 0.07
C TYR A 652 -27.71 31.86 0.03
N ALA A 653 -26.42 31.59 -0.11
CA ALA A 653 -25.38 32.61 -0.14
C ALA A 653 -25.54 33.52 -1.38
N ALA A 654 -25.85 32.94 -2.54
CA ALA A 654 -26.09 33.68 -3.77
C ALA A 654 -27.28 34.65 -3.61
N ALA A 655 -28.39 34.19 -3.05
CA ALA A 655 -29.55 35.05 -2.77
C ALA A 655 -29.20 36.17 -1.76
N ALA A 656 -28.42 35.85 -0.71
CA ALA A 656 -27.96 36.80 0.29
C ALA A 656 -27.07 37.90 -0.29
N TRP A 657 -26.06 37.53 -1.08
CA TRP A 657 -25.15 38.49 -1.73
C TRP A 657 -25.85 39.32 -2.81
N VAL A 658 -26.77 38.73 -3.58
CA VAL A 658 -27.59 39.47 -4.55
C VAL A 658 -28.48 40.49 -3.83
N GLY A 659 -29.11 40.11 -2.72
CA GLY A 659 -29.91 41.01 -1.90
C GLY A 659 -29.09 42.15 -1.30
N PHE A 660 -27.92 41.86 -0.74
CA PHE A 660 -26.98 42.88 -0.23
C PHE A 660 -26.52 43.85 -1.34
N GLY A 661 -26.18 43.32 -2.52
CA GLY A 661 -25.81 44.18 -3.66
C GLY A 661 -26.97 45.05 -4.14
N CYS A 662 -28.19 44.50 -4.16
CA CYS A 662 -29.38 45.23 -4.57
C CYS A 662 -29.79 46.33 -3.57
N PHE A 663 -29.42 46.23 -2.30
CA PHE A 663 -29.69 47.27 -1.30
C PHE A 663 -29.18 48.66 -1.71
N TYR A 664 -28.03 48.73 -2.41
CA TYR A 664 -27.41 49.98 -2.83
C TYR A 664 -27.95 50.57 -4.14
N THR A 665 -28.92 49.92 -4.80
CA THR A 665 -29.48 50.45 -6.04
C THR A 665 -30.37 51.67 -5.79
N THR A 666 -30.33 52.63 -6.70
CA THR A 666 -31.12 53.87 -6.65
C THR A 666 -32.55 53.70 -7.16
N LYS A 667 -32.93 52.52 -7.68
CA LYS A 667 -34.26 52.23 -8.22
C LYS A 667 -35.08 51.38 -7.23
N PRO A 668 -36.09 51.95 -6.51
CA PRO A 668 -36.84 51.22 -5.47
C PRO A 668 -37.51 49.93 -5.97
N ALA A 669 -38.06 49.95 -7.19
CA ALA A 669 -38.67 48.77 -7.78
C ALA A 669 -37.66 47.65 -8.09
N PHE A 670 -36.38 47.96 -8.33
CA PHE A 670 -35.35 46.98 -8.68
C PHE A 670 -34.84 46.24 -7.44
N GLN A 671 -34.78 46.92 -6.29
CA GLN A 671 -34.24 46.42 -5.02
C GLN A 671 -34.76 45.03 -4.63
N TRP A 672 -36.07 44.78 -4.79
CA TRP A 672 -36.68 43.51 -4.39
C TRP A 672 -37.18 42.66 -5.57
N ARG A 673 -37.50 43.26 -6.74
CA ARG A 673 -38.02 42.50 -7.90
C ARG A 673 -36.94 41.74 -8.66
N PHE A 674 -35.73 42.30 -8.79
CA PHE A 674 -34.65 41.62 -9.49
C PHE A 674 -34.18 40.35 -8.74
N PRO A 675 -33.90 40.41 -7.42
CA PRO A 675 -33.56 39.21 -6.66
C PRO A 675 -34.62 38.11 -6.78
N LEU A 676 -35.92 38.44 -6.71
CA LEU A 676 -37.02 37.48 -6.89
C LEU A 676 -37.09 36.91 -8.32
N SER A 677 -36.87 37.74 -9.34
CA SER A 677 -36.89 37.29 -10.75
C SER A 677 -35.71 36.37 -11.10
N LEU A 678 -34.56 36.58 -10.46
CA LEU A 678 -33.34 35.80 -10.73
C LEU A 678 -33.49 34.32 -10.35
N GLN A 679 -34.44 33.97 -9.47
CA GLN A 679 -34.70 32.58 -9.09
C GLN A 679 -35.19 31.71 -10.27
N CYS A 680 -35.67 32.32 -11.35
CA CYS A 680 -36.05 31.62 -12.59
C CYS A 680 -34.86 31.06 -13.38
N LEU A 681 -33.65 31.58 -13.16
CA LEU A 681 -32.46 31.20 -13.93
C LEU A 681 -32.05 29.74 -13.70
N TRP A 682 -32.01 29.33 -12.43
CA TRP A 682 -31.54 28.00 -12.03
C TRP A 682 -32.41 26.85 -12.55
N PRO A 683 -33.75 26.89 -12.43
CA PRO A 683 -34.61 25.85 -13.01
C PRO A 683 -34.63 25.88 -14.54
N LEU A 684 -34.38 27.03 -15.18
CA LEU A 684 -34.21 27.11 -16.64
C LEU A 684 -32.96 26.35 -17.10
N ILE A 685 -31.82 26.53 -16.41
CA ILE A 685 -30.61 25.77 -16.71
C ILE A 685 -30.85 24.27 -16.51
N LEU A 686 -31.51 23.88 -15.42
CA LEU A 686 -31.85 22.49 -15.16
C LEU A 686 -32.76 21.88 -16.25
N LEU A 687 -33.76 22.63 -16.71
CA LEU A 687 -34.65 22.22 -17.80
C LEU A 687 -33.88 21.95 -19.10
N LEU A 688 -32.90 22.81 -19.42
CA LEU A 688 -32.05 22.66 -20.61
C LEU A 688 -31.10 21.46 -20.51
N LEU A 689 -30.64 21.12 -19.31
CA LEU A 689 -29.75 19.97 -19.07
C LEU A 689 -30.49 18.63 -18.97
N THR A 690 -31.78 18.65 -18.57
CA THR A 690 -32.58 17.45 -18.33
C THR A 690 -32.57 16.43 -19.49
N PRO A 691 -32.65 16.81 -20.78
CA PRO A 691 -32.61 15.86 -21.89
C PRO A 691 -31.33 15.01 -21.97
N ILE A 692 -30.20 15.54 -21.48
CA ILE A 692 -28.87 14.91 -21.55
C ILE A 692 -28.65 13.93 -20.38
N LEU A 693 -29.42 14.06 -19.30
CA LEU A 693 -29.29 13.20 -18.13
C LEU A 693 -29.75 11.76 -18.43
N PRO A 694 -29.05 10.75 -17.87
CA PRO A 694 -29.53 9.37 -17.90
C PRO A 694 -30.79 9.20 -17.04
N GLU A 695 -31.37 8.02 -17.05
CA GLU A 695 -32.41 7.63 -16.08
C GLU A 695 -31.79 6.74 -14.98
N SER A 696 -32.44 6.61 -13.82
CA SER A 696 -31.93 5.76 -12.74
C SER A 696 -31.87 4.29 -13.14
N PRO A 697 -30.70 3.60 -13.03
CA PRO A 697 -30.59 2.18 -13.33
C PRO A 697 -31.54 1.32 -12.49
N ARG A 698 -31.69 1.65 -11.20
CA ARG A 698 -32.57 0.94 -10.27
C ARG A 698 -34.04 1.05 -10.69
N TRP A 699 -34.48 2.23 -11.11
CA TRP A 699 -35.84 2.41 -11.64
C TRP A 699 -36.05 1.68 -12.97
N LEU A 700 -35.07 1.69 -13.88
CA LEU A 700 -35.14 0.97 -15.15
C LEU A 700 -35.29 -0.55 -14.92
N LEU A 701 -34.54 -1.12 -13.97
CA LEU A 701 -34.69 -2.51 -13.55
C LEU A 701 -36.10 -2.79 -13.01
N MET A 702 -36.66 -1.89 -12.20
CA MET A 702 -38.04 -2.02 -11.71
C MET A 702 -39.08 -2.02 -12.83
N GLN A 703 -38.80 -1.38 -13.97
CA GLN A 703 -39.66 -1.35 -15.16
C GLN A 703 -39.36 -2.49 -16.16
N GLY A 704 -38.47 -3.43 -15.82
CA GLY A 704 -38.06 -4.52 -16.70
C GLY A 704 -37.10 -4.11 -17.85
N ARG A 705 -36.57 -2.88 -17.82
CA ARG A 705 -35.67 -2.34 -18.86
C ARG A 705 -34.20 -2.65 -18.55
N ARG A 706 -33.85 -3.94 -18.51
CA ARG A 706 -32.54 -4.44 -18.05
C ARG A 706 -31.35 -3.94 -18.88
N GLN A 707 -31.44 -3.98 -20.21
CA GLN A 707 -30.33 -3.60 -21.09
C GLN A 707 -29.93 -2.13 -20.92
N GLU A 708 -30.91 -1.25 -20.89
CA GLU A 708 -30.67 0.19 -20.76
C GLU A 708 -30.10 0.55 -19.38
N ALA A 709 -30.47 -0.21 -18.34
CA ALA A 709 -29.86 -0.09 -17.02
C ALA A 709 -28.38 -0.52 -17.04
N TRP A 710 -28.03 -1.59 -17.76
CA TRP A 710 -26.64 -2.02 -17.95
C TRP A 710 -25.82 -0.94 -18.66
N ASP A 711 -26.31 -0.42 -19.78
CA ASP A 711 -25.60 0.59 -20.59
C ASP A 711 -25.27 1.85 -19.76
N ILE A 712 -26.13 2.20 -18.80
CA ILE A 712 -25.89 3.34 -17.89
C ILE A 712 -24.86 2.96 -16.82
N VAL A 713 -24.99 1.79 -16.19
CA VAL A 713 -24.04 1.32 -15.16
C VAL A 713 -22.63 1.17 -15.74
N GLU A 714 -22.52 0.59 -16.92
CA GLU A 714 -21.24 0.49 -17.64
C GLU A 714 -20.59 1.87 -17.86
N LYS A 715 -21.39 2.88 -18.24
CA LYS A 715 -20.91 4.27 -18.38
C LYS A 715 -20.55 4.93 -17.05
N LEU A 716 -21.31 4.65 -15.98
CA LEU A 716 -21.01 5.16 -14.64
C LEU A 716 -19.64 4.68 -14.13
N HIS A 717 -19.23 3.46 -14.49
CA HIS A 717 -17.92 2.88 -14.13
C HIS A 717 -16.80 3.09 -15.18
N ASN A 718 -17.12 3.71 -16.31
CA ASN A 718 -16.21 4.10 -17.41
C ASN A 718 -15.33 2.96 -17.95
N SER A 719 -15.92 2.17 -18.83
CA SER A 719 -15.25 1.27 -19.78
C SER A 719 -14.74 2.09 -20.97
N GLU A 720 -13.44 2.06 -21.29
CA GLU A 720 -13.07 1.44 -22.57
C GLU A 720 -11.80 0.56 -22.54
N LYS A 721 -11.02 0.47 -21.46
CA LYS A 721 -9.75 -0.33 -21.46
C LYS A 721 -9.32 -1.03 -20.16
N ASP A 722 -10.11 -1.00 -19.09
CA ASP A 722 -9.73 -1.59 -17.79
C ASP A 722 -10.62 -2.79 -17.43
N SER A 723 -10.08 -4.01 -17.58
CA SER A 723 -10.81 -5.27 -17.35
C SER A 723 -11.32 -5.40 -15.91
N SER A 724 -10.62 -4.80 -14.95
CA SER A 724 -11.00 -4.84 -13.52
C SER A 724 -12.28 -4.07 -13.23
N ARG A 725 -12.48 -2.92 -13.89
CA ARG A 725 -13.67 -2.07 -13.68
C ARG A 725 -14.91 -2.61 -14.35
N ILE A 726 -14.75 -3.26 -15.50
CA ILE A 726 -15.84 -4.02 -16.12
C ILE A 726 -16.29 -5.14 -15.16
N SER A 727 -15.37 -5.77 -14.43
CA SER A 727 -15.72 -6.77 -13.40
C SER A 727 -16.55 -6.15 -12.29
N PHE A 728 -16.11 -5.02 -11.71
CA PHE A 728 -16.86 -4.34 -10.64
C PHE A 728 -18.24 -3.86 -11.11
N ALA A 729 -18.34 -3.26 -12.31
CA ALA A 729 -19.61 -2.83 -12.88
C ALA A 729 -20.59 -4.00 -13.06
N ARG A 730 -20.09 -5.19 -13.40
CA ARG A 730 -20.88 -6.43 -13.48
C ARG A 730 -21.30 -6.93 -12.11
N GLU A 731 -20.39 -6.95 -11.13
CA GLU A 731 -20.71 -7.30 -9.73
C GLU A 731 -21.83 -6.40 -9.18
N GLU A 732 -21.71 -5.07 -9.35
CA GLU A 732 -22.75 -4.12 -8.94
C GLU A 732 -24.06 -4.36 -9.70
N PHE A 733 -24.01 -4.50 -11.03
CA PHE A 733 -25.21 -4.72 -11.84
C PHE A 733 -25.92 -6.04 -11.49
N TYR A 734 -25.15 -7.08 -11.18
CA TYR A 734 -25.66 -8.37 -10.74
C TYR A 734 -26.38 -8.21 -9.39
N GLN A 735 -25.73 -7.63 -8.38
CA GLN A 735 -26.35 -7.38 -7.08
C GLN A 735 -27.65 -6.57 -7.22
N MET A 736 -27.62 -5.48 -7.98
CA MET A 736 -28.81 -4.66 -8.24
C MET A 736 -29.94 -5.47 -8.88
N THR A 737 -29.65 -6.27 -9.90
CA THR A 737 -30.68 -7.01 -10.65
C THR A 737 -31.40 -8.02 -9.76
N TYR A 738 -30.64 -8.80 -8.98
CA TYR A 738 -31.20 -9.82 -8.10
C TYR A 738 -31.92 -9.20 -6.90
N GLN A 739 -31.37 -8.14 -6.30
CA GLN A 739 -32.06 -7.45 -5.22
C GLN A 739 -33.35 -6.77 -5.69
N VAL A 740 -33.34 -6.11 -6.87
CA VAL A 740 -34.57 -5.51 -7.43
C VAL A 740 -35.62 -6.57 -7.75
N SER A 741 -35.21 -7.75 -8.21
CA SER A 741 -36.13 -8.87 -8.47
C SER A 741 -36.81 -9.35 -7.18
N ALA A 742 -36.05 -9.49 -6.09
CA ALA A 742 -36.60 -9.81 -4.77
C ALA A 742 -37.50 -8.69 -4.22
N ASP A 743 -37.08 -7.43 -4.34
CA ASP A 743 -37.86 -6.27 -3.94
C ASP A 743 -39.19 -6.15 -4.73
N GLN A 744 -39.22 -6.56 -6.01
CA GLN A 744 -40.44 -6.58 -6.84
C GLN A 744 -41.49 -7.57 -6.36
N GLU A 745 -41.09 -8.74 -5.86
CA GLU A 745 -42.01 -9.71 -5.27
C GLU A 745 -42.68 -9.15 -4.01
N MET A 746 -41.91 -8.43 -3.19
CA MET A 746 -42.40 -7.74 -2.00
C MET A 746 -43.34 -6.58 -2.37
N ALA A 747 -42.95 -5.76 -3.35
CA ALA A 747 -43.68 -4.57 -3.79
C ALA A 747 -45.11 -4.86 -4.29
N ARG A 748 -45.37 -6.06 -4.85
CA ARG A 748 -46.71 -6.46 -5.33
C ARG A 748 -47.76 -6.54 -4.22
N SER A 749 -47.34 -6.74 -2.98
CA SER A 749 -48.21 -6.88 -1.81
C SER A 749 -48.30 -5.61 -0.94
N GLU A 750 -47.49 -4.59 -1.23
CA GLU A 750 -47.25 -3.45 -0.32
C GLU A 750 -47.99 -2.17 -0.76
N THR A 751 -48.72 -1.56 0.18
CA THR A 751 -49.41 -0.27 0.01
C THR A 751 -48.67 0.86 0.75
N VAL A 752 -49.04 2.13 0.55
CA VAL A 752 -48.44 3.26 1.31
C VAL A 752 -48.58 3.07 2.83
N LEU A 753 -49.65 2.42 3.28
CA LEU A 753 -49.88 2.12 4.69
C LEU A 753 -48.81 1.20 5.28
N THR A 754 -48.16 0.37 4.45
CA THR A 754 -47.12 -0.57 4.90
C THR A 754 -45.87 0.11 5.43
N LEU A 755 -45.59 1.34 4.99
CA LEU A 755 -44.51 2.17 5.54
C LEU A 755 -44.65 2.36 7.06
N PHE A 756 -45.88 2.38 7.55
CA PHE A 756 -46.20 2.64 8.96
C PHE A 756 -46.57 1.38 9.74
N THR A 757 -46.80 0.23 9.09
CA THR A 757 -47.22 -1.01 9.76
C THR A 757 -46.11 -2.06 9.85
N LYS A 758 -45.24 -2.19 8.83
CA LYS A 758 -44.17 -3.18 8.80
C LYS A 758 -43.05 -2.81 9.80
N PRO A 759 -42.59 -3.71 10.69
CA PRO A 759 -41.58 -3.38 11.71
C PRO A 759 -40.27 -2.80 11.17
N SER A 760 -39.70 -3.36 10.09
CA SER A 760 -38.46 -2.85 9.49
C SER A 760 -38.66 -1.45 8.90
N TYR A 761 -39.76 -1.21 8.20
CA TYR A 761 -40.08 0.12 7.64
C TYR A 761 -40.38 1.14 8.72
N ARG A 762 -41.10 0.78 9.79
CA ARG A 762 -41.32 1.66 10.94
C ARG A 762 -40.02 2.14 11.55
N LYS A 763 -39.02 1.26 11.68
CA LYS A 763 -37.69 1.64 12.19
C LYS A 763 -37.00 2.62 11.24
N ARG A 764 -37.07 2.39 9.92
CA ARG A 764 -36.53 3.30 8.88
C ARG A 764 -37.22 4.66 8.93
N MET A 765 -38.56 4.67 8.94
CA MET A 765 -39.38 5.88 9.05
C MET A 765 -39.10 6.65 10.34
N PHE A 766 -38.93 5.97 11.47
CA PHE A 766 -38.52 6.61 12.71
C PHE A 766 -37.16 7.29 12.58
N CYS A 767 -36.14 6.60 12.05
CA CYS A 767 -34.81 7.19 11.85
C CYS A 767 -34.87 8.40 10.90
N ALA A 768 -35.59 8.27 9.78
CA ALA A 768 -35.71 9.33 8.79
C ALA A 768 -36.45 10.57 9.33
N PHE A 769 -37.57 10.35 10.03
CA PHE A 769 -38.35 11.41 10.66
C PHE A 769 -37.55 12.11 11.74
N MET A 770 -36.91 11.34 12.61
CA MET A 770 -36.06 11.90 13.66
C MET A 770 -34.84 12.63 13.09
N THR A 771 -34.29 12.21 11.96
CA THR A 771 -33.17 12.92 11.29
C THR A 771 -33.61 14.32 10.89
N MET A 772 -34.72 14.44 10.15
CA MET A 772 -35.22 15.73 9.66
C MET A 772 -35.76 16.60 10.80
N PHE A 773 -36.49 16.01 11.74
CA PHE A 773 -37.00 16.70 12.92
C PHE A 773 -35.87 17.21 13.82
N ALA A 774 -34.84 16.40 14.08
CA ALA A 774 -33.72 16.79 14.93
C ALA A 774 -32.89 17.91 14.28
N SER A 775 -32.72 17.88 12.96
CA SER A 775 -32.07 18.95 12.20
C SER A 775 -32.80 20.28 12.39
N GLU A 776 -34.13 20.31 12.19
CA GLU A 776 -34.93 21.53 12.36
C GLU A 776 -35.00 21.99 13.83
N SER A 777 -35.00 21.03 14.76
CA SER A 777 -35.00 21.30 16.21
C SER A 777 -33.72 21.97 16.73
N THR A 778 -32.68 22.10 15.88
CA THR A 778 -31.51 22.93 16.19
C THR A 778 -31.77 24.43 16.03
N ALA A 779 -32.99 24.84 15.65
CA ALA A 779 -33.35 26.23 15.34
C ALA A 779 -32.76 26.80 14.04
N ILE A 780 -32.13 25.98 13.19
CA ILE A 780 -31.42 26.43 11.98
C ILE A 780 -32.24 27.40 11.12
N LEU A 781 -33.47 27.02 10.74
CA LEU A 781 -34.28 27.85 9.85
C LEU A 781 -34.83 29.09 10.54
N VAL A 782 -35.04 29.06 11.87
CA VAL A 782 -35.46 30.22 12.65
C VAL A 782 -34.32 31.24 12.72
N VAL A 783 -33.12 30.80 13.12
CA VAL A 783 -31.91 31.63 13.19
C VAL A 783 -31.59 32.20 11.82
N TYR A 784 -31.71 31.39 10.77
CA TYR A 784 -31.39 31.81 9.41
C TYR A 784 -32.38 32.83 8.83
N ASN A 785 -33.68 32.49 8.77
CA ASN A 785 -34.68 33.32 8.08
C ASN A 785 -34.92 34.66 8.76
N TYR A 786 -34.66 34.74 10.06
CA TYR A 786 -34.78 35.97 10.84
C TYR A 786 -33.43 36.57 11.23
N SER A 787 -32.31 36.10 10.65
CA SER A 787 -30.95 36.57 10.95
C SER A 787 -30.81 38.09 10.85
N VAL A 788 -31.40 38.72 9.82
CA VAL A 788 -31.40 40.19 9.65
C VAL A 788 -32.06 40.88 10.86
N LEU A 789 -33.24 40.42 11.27
CA LEU A 789 -33.94 40.95 12.45
C LEU A 789 -33.18 40.68 13.75
N LEU A 790 -32.52 39.51 13.86
CA LEU A 790 -31.71 39.16 15.01
C LEU A 790 -30.47 40.07 15.14
N TYR A 791 -29.77 40.34 14.03
CA TYR A 791 -28.64 41.28 14.02
C TYR A 791 -29.08 42.72 14.31
N GLU A 792 -30.25 43.13 13.83
CA GLU A 792 -30.89 44.40 14.21
C GLU A 792 -31.21 44.49 15.70
N GLY A 793 -31.74 43.42 16.28
CA GLY A 793 -31.95 43.31 17.74
C GLY A 793 -30.64 43.37 18.54
N LEU A 794 -29.50 43.03 17.94
CA LEU A 794 -28.16 43.13 18.52
C LEU A 794 -27.48 44.49 18.27
N GLY A 795 -28.19 45.46 17.67
CA GLY A 795 -27.69 46.83 17.45
C GLY A 795 -26.98 47.08 16.12
N PHE A 796 -26.95 46.10 15.21
CA PHE A 796 -26.44 46.29 13.84
C PHE A 796 -27.60 46.66 12.91
N THR A 797 -27.57 47.80 12.23
CA THR A 797 -28.69 48.24 11.36
C THR A 797 -28.28 48.41 9.90
N ASN A 798 -29.28 48.54 9.02
CA ASN A 798 -29.12 48.80 7.59
C ASN A 798 -28.36 47.68 6.85
N SER A 799 -27.42 48.05 5.97
CA SER A 799 -26.68 47.11 5.12
C SER A 799 -25.77 46.16 5.89
N ILE A 800 -25.41 46.47 7.15
CA ILE A 800 -24.54 45.62 7.96
C ILE A 800 -25.24 44.30 8.32
N SER A 801 -26.53 44.33 8.62
CA SER A 801 -27.32 43.12 8.94
C SER A 801 -27.45 42.19 7.74
N LEU A 802 -27.60 42.77 6.54
CA LEU A 802 -27.57 42.03 5.28
C LEU A 802 -26.18 41.44 4.98
N LEU A 803 -25.10 42.17 5.28
CA LEU A 803 -23.73 41.68 5.13
C LEU A 803 -23.43 40.51 6.07
N LEU A 804 -23.80 40.61 7.35
CA LEU A 804 -23.61 39.56 8.33
C LEU A 804 -24.43 38.31 7.98
N ALA A 805 -25.66 38.47 7.49
CA ALA A 805 -26.47 37.36 6.98
C ALA A 805 -25.81 36.67 5.77
N ALA A 806 -25.27 37.44 4.82
CA ALA A 806 -24.54 36.88 3.67
C ALA A 806 -23.25 36.14 4.10
N ALA A 807 -22.49 36.70 5.03
CA ALA A 807 -21.29 36.08 5.59
C ALA A 807 -21.62 34.79 6.36
N TYR A 808 -22.67 34.78 7.18
CA TYR A 808 -23.14 33.62 7.94
C TYR A 808 -23.39 32.40 7.05
N VAL A 809 -24.11 32.60 5.95
CA VAL A 809 -24.40 31.52 5.00
C VAL A 809 -23.18 31.14 4.17
N THR A 810 -22.29 32.08 3.88
CA THR A 810 -21.02 31.77 3.20
C THR A 810 -20.19 30.79 4.03
N VAL A 811 -20.13 30.98 5.36
CA VAL A 811 -19.49 30.03 6.28
C VAL A 811 -20.19 28.67 6.25
N ALA A 812 -21.53 28.65 6.22
CA ALA A 812 -22.30 27.42 6.07
C ALA A 812 -21.97 26.66 4.77
N CYS A 813 -21.73 27.37 3.67
CA CYS A 813 -21.38 26.79 2.38
C CYS A 813 -20.01 26.09 2.44
N PHE A 814 -19.01 26.75 3.03
CA PHE A 814 -17.70 26.15 3.29
C PHE A 814 -17.81 24.95 4.23
N GLY A 815 -18.62 25.05 5.28
CA GLY A 815 -18.88 23.95 6.21
C GLY A 815 -19.46 22.73 5.49
N ASN A 816 -20.46 22.90 4.65
CA ASN A 816 -21.03 21.80 3.87
C ASN A 816 -20.00 21.15 2.94
N TYR A 817 -19.10 21.93 2.34
CA TYR A 817 -18.03 21.36 1.52
C TYR A 817 -17.07 20.52 2.36
N ILE A 818 -16.70 20.96 3.57
CA ILE A 818 -15.93 20.16 4.52
C ILE A 818 -16.68 18.87 4.90
N SER A 819 -17.99 18.97 5.16
CA SER A 819 -18.85 17.81 5.45
C SER A 819 -18.77 16.77 4.33
N SER A 820 -18.81 17.20 3.07
CA SER A 820 -18.70 16.31 1.90
C SER A 820 -17.41 15.48 1.88
N LEU A 821 -16.30 16.05 2.36
CA LEU A 821 -15.00 15.37 2.43
C LEU A 821 -14.87 14.45 3.64
N LEU A 822 -15.53 14.79 4.76
CA LEU A 822 -15.44 14.03 6.01
C LEU A 822 -16.40 12.83 6.04
N MET A 823 -17.52 12.89 5.32
CA MET A 823 -18.64 11.97 5.51
C MET A 823 -18.28 10.49 5.31
N ASP A 824 -17.53 10.18 4.25
CA ASP A 824 -17.13 8.80 3.94
C ASP A 824 -15.98 8.33 4.85
N HIS A 825 -15.34 9.22 5.61
CA HIS A 825 -14.30 8.89 6.58
C HIS A 825 -14.85 8.73 8.01
N VAL A 826 -15.72 9.63 8.47
CA VAL A 826 -16.20 9.66 9.86
C VAL A 826 -17.43 8.78 10.07
N GLY A 827 -18.33 8.71 9.09
CA GLY A 827 -19.64 8.06 9.21
C GLY A 827 -20.76 9.04 9.55
N ARG A 828 -22.00 8.67 9.20
CA ARG A 828 -23.16 9.58 9.14
C ARG A 828 -23.70 9.85 10.53
N VAL A 829 -23.82 8.81 11.36
CA VAL A 829 -24.37 8.92 12.73
C VAL A 829 -23.43 9.74 13.62
N LYS A 830 -22.13 9.50 13.52
CA LYS A 830 -21.12 10.24 14.30
C LYS A 830 -21.11 11.73 13.94
N LEU A 831 -21.18 12.07 12.66
CA LEU A 831 -21.26 13.46 12.23
C LEU A 831 -22.52 14.14 12.77
N LEU A 832 -23.70 13.51 12.67
CA LEU A 832 -24.94 14.07 13.22
C LEU A 832 -24.81 14.35 14.72
N VAL A 833 -24.28 13.41 15.51
CA VAL A 833 -24.10 13.61 16.97
C VAL A 833 -23.12 14.75 17.28
N ILE A 834 -21.97 14.81 16.59
CA ILE A 834 -20.98 15.88 16.76
C ILE A 834 -21.59 17.24 16.44
N GLY A 835 -22.27 17.35 15.29
CA GLY A 835 -22.89 18.58 14.83
C GLY A 835 -23.98 19.06 15.78
N ILE A 836 -24.92 18.19 16.17
CA ILE A 836 -26.05 18.54 17.04
C ILE A 836 -25.53 18.97 18.42
N THR A 837 -24.48 18.33 18.93
CA THR A 837 -23.81 18.73 20.18
C THR A 837 -23.14 20.10 20.06
N GLY A 838 -22.46 20.37 18.94
CA GLY A 838 -21.86 21.69 18.69
C GLY A 838 -22.89 22.82 18.57
N CYS A 839 -24.01 22.55 17.89
CA CYS A 839 -25.16 23.45 17.81
C CYS A 839 -25.77 23.71 19.19
N LEU A 840 -25.96 22.67 20.01
CA LEU A 840 -26.48 22.80 21.38
C LEU A 840 -25.62 23.76 22.21
N ILE A 841 -24.30 23.54 22.24
CA ILE A 841 -23.38 24.37 23.01
C ILE A 841 -23.46 25.82 22.52
N SER A 842 -23.45 26.02 21.21
CA SER A 842 -23.50 27.36 20.61
C SER A 842 -24.80 28.10 20.95
N LEU A 843 -25.95 27.41 20.92
CA LEU A 843 -27.25 27.99 21.29
C LEU A 843 -27.34 28.33 22.78
N ILE A 844 -26.75 27.52 23.67
CA ILE A 844 -26.74 27.82 25.12
C ILE A 844 -26.02 29.13 25.38
N PHE A 845 -24.85 29.32 24.77
CA PHE A 845 -24.10 30.56 24.89
C PHE A 845 -24.82 31.74 24.23
N GLU A 846 -25.41 31.53 23.05
CA GLU A 846 -26.17 32.57 22.37
C GLU A 846 -27.39 33.04 23.19
N ALA A 847 -28.15 32.10 23.75
CA ALA A 847 -29.28 32.41 24.62
C ALA A 847 -28.84 33.17 25.88
N ALA A 848 -27.72 32.77 26.49
CA ALA A 848 -27.19 33.42 27.69
C ALA A 848 -26.67 34.85 27.43
N LEU A 849 -26.00 35.07 26.29
CA LEU A 849 -25.52 36.38 25.87
C LEU A 849 -26.68 37.29 25.49
N SER A 850 -27.64 36.76 24.73
CA SER A 850 -28.88 37.45 24.37
C SER A 850 -29.65 37.90 25.61
N ALA A 851 -29.80 37.03 26.62
CA ALA A 851 -30.47 37.35 27.88
C ALA A 851 -29.81 38.48 28.67
N ARG A 852 -28.49 38.65 28.54
CA ARG A 852 -27.69 39.57 29.36
C ARG A 852 -27.41 40.90 28.69
N TYR A 853 -27.25 40.93 27.37
CA TYR A 853 -26.68 42.08 26.67
C TYR A 853 -27.62 42.73 25.63
N ILE A 854 -28.71 42.07 25.20
CA ILE A 854 -29.70 42.73 24.32
C ILE A 854 -30.29 43.94 25.04
N GLY A 855 -30.31 45.09 24.35
CA GLY A 855 -30.78 46.37 24.90
C GLY A 855 -29.76 47.13 25.76
N THR A 856 -28.50 46.67 25.81
CA THR A 856 -27.39 47.35 26.52
C THR A 856 -26.41 48.00 25.53
N GLU A 857 -25.57 48.94 25.99
CA GLU A 857 -24.49 49.55 25.18
C GLU A 857 -23.20 48.69 25.10
N ASN A 858 -23.21 47.45 25.61
CA ASN A 858 -22.02 46.60 25.67
C ASN A 858 -21.71 45.95 24.31
N SER A 859 -20.92 46.65 23.49
CA SER A 859 -20.55 46.19 22.14
C SER A 859 -19.79 44.85 22.12
N SER A 860 -19.00 44.55 23.15
CA SER A 860 -18.24 43.31 23.25
C SER A 860 -19.14 42.10 23.53
N GLY A 861 -20.13 42.27 24.41
CA GLY A 861 -21.13 41.23 24.70
C GLY A 861 -22.04 40.94 23.50
N LEU A 862 -22.46 41.98 22.77
CA LEU A 862 -23.25 41.86 21.55
C LEU A 862 -22.46 41.20 20.40
N SER A 863 -21.18 41.55 20.24
CA SER A 863 -20.29 40.93 19.25
C SER A 863 -19.99 39.46 19.57
N ALA A 864 -19.91 39.09 20.85
CA ALA A 864 -19.76 37.70 21.27
C ALA A 864 -20.98 36.84 20.88
N GLY A 865 -22.20 37.41 20.89
CA GLY A 865 -23.38 36.69 20.39
C GLY A 865 -23.27 36.37 18.89
N VAL A 866 -22.86 37.35 18.09
CA VAL A 866 -22.58 37.13 16.65
C VAL A 866 -21.54 36.02 16.46
N PHE A 867 -20.49 35.95 17.29
CA PHE A 867 -19.53 34.84 17.24
C PHE A 867 -20.19 33.47 17.47
N PHE A 868 -21.05 33.32 18.48
CA PHE A 868 -21.71 32.04 18.75
C PHE A 868 -22.74 31.65 17.68
N LEU A 869 -23.36 32.63 17.01
CA LEU A 869 -24.15 32.36 15.80
C LEU A 869 -23.27 31.82 14.65
N PHE A 870 -22.08 32.39 14.44
CA PHE A 870 -21.15 31.88 13.43
C PHE A 870 -20.53 30.52 13.79
N LEU A 871 -20.31 30.26 15.08
CA LEU A 871 -19.88 28.95 15.57
C LEU A 871 -20.98 27.90 15.38
N TYR A 872 -22.22 28.26 15.69
CA TYR A 872 -23.40 27.43 15.49
C TYR A 872 -23.51 26.95 14.03
N ILE A 873 -23.45 27.87 13.07
CA ILE A 873 -23.58 27.51 11.65
C ILE A 873 -22.39 26.72 11.11
N SER A 874 -21.20 26.90 11.70
CA SER A 874 -20.03 26.10 11.37
C SER A 874 -20.26 24.63 11.73
N PHE A 875 -20.79 24.34 12.93
CA PHE A 875 -21.15 22.97 13.30
C PHE A 875 -22.30 22.40 12.48
N TYR A 876 -23.34 23.22 12.22
CA TYR A 876 -24.46 22.79 11.41
C TYR A 876 -24.03 22.42 9.98
N GLY A 877 -23.27 23.30 9.31
CA GLY A 877 -22.77 23.07 7.95
C GLY A 877 -21.75 21.93 7.86
N CYS A 878 -20.79 21.84 8.79
CA CYS A 878 -19.74 20.81 8.76
C CYS A 878 -20.24 19.40 9.07
N CYS A 879 -21.40 19.24 9.68
CA CYS A 879 -21.78 17.95 10.28
C CYS A 879 -23.24 17.53 10.09
N ILE A 880 -24.19 18.47 10.05
CA ILE A 880 -25.63 18.13 10.02
C ILE A 880 -26.17 18.21 8.59
N ASP A 881 -26.09 19.39 7.97
CA ASP A 881 -26.90 19.78 6.81
C ASP A 881 -26.86 18.74 5.68
N ALA A 882 -25.74 18.61 4.97
CA ALA A 882 -25.59 17.58 3.93
C ALA A 882 -25.80 16.14 4.42
N THR A 883 -25.40 15.83 5.66
CA THR A 883 -25.48 14.48 6.25
C THR A 883 -26.91 13.99 6.36
N THR A 884 -27.86 14.87 6.70
CA THR A 884 -29.28 14.52 6.87
C THR A 884 -29.89 13.99 5.58
N TYR A 885 -29.62 14.63 4.44
CA TYR A 885 -30.11 14.21 3.13
C TYR A 885 -29.49 12.89 2.70
N VAL A 886 -28.16 12.73 2.87
CA VAL A 886 -27.47 11.48 2.53
C VAL A 886 -28.06 10.32 3.33
N TYR A 887 -28.16 10.45 4.65
CA TYR A 887 -28.68 9.41 5.52
C TYR A 887 -30.10 8.99 5.14
N CYS A 888 -31.01 9.95 4.96
CA CYS A 888 -32.40 9.67 4.60
C CYS A 888 -32.54 8.98 3.23
N THR A 889 -31.66 9.24 2.27
CA THR A 889 -31.70 8.56 0.96
C THR A 889 -31.15 7.13 0.98
N GLU A 890 -30.22 6.82 1.88
CA GLU A 890 -29.58 5.50 1.98
C GLU A 890 -30.44 4.46 2.72
N ILE A 891 -31.22 4.89 3.72
CA ILE A 891 -31.92 3.99 4.64
C ILE A 891 -33.24 3.43 4.10
N PHE A 892 -33.53 3.52 2.81
CA PHE A 892 -34.74 2.90 2.26
C PHE A 892 -34.40 1.95 1.09
N PRO A 893 -35.02 0.75 1.05
CA PRO A 893 -34.86 -0.19 -0.05
C PRO A 893 -35.53 0.33 -1.33
N THR A 894 -35.17 -0.27 -2.47
CA THR A 894 -35.35 0.37 -3.78
C THR A 894 -36.81 0.66 -4.12
N HIS A 895 -37.72 -0.24 -3.79
CA HIS A 895 -39.13 -0.13 -4.14
C HIS A 895 -39.93 0.89 -3.30
N ILE A 896 -39.40 1.33 -2.15
CA ILE A 896 -40.04 2.35 -1.30
C ILE A 896 -39.17 3.59 -1.08
N ARG A 897 -37.98 3.67 -1.69
CA ARG A 897 -37.00 4.73 -1.42
C ARG A 897 -37.51 6.13 -1.66
N SER A 898 -38.14 6.34 -2.81
CA SER A 898 -38.79 7.60 -3.19
C SER A 898 -39.86 8.05 -2.18
N ARG A 899 -40.69 7.12 -1.71
CA ARG A 899 -41.77 7.36 -0.74
C ARG A 899 -41.21 7.64 0.66
N GLY A 900 -40.21 6.89 1.08
CA GLY A 900 -39.50 7.11 2.34
C GLY A 900 -38.84 8.48 2.38
N MET A 901 -38.12 8.86 1.31
CA MET A 901 -37.52 10.19 1.18
C MET A 901 -38.56 11.31 1.16
N ALA A 902 -39.66 11.12 0.42
CA ALA A 902 -40.78 12.06 0.36
C ALA A 902 -41.38 12.35 1.73
N TRP A 903 -41.66 11.31 2.51
CA TRP A 903 -42.19 11.47 3.87
C TRP A 903 -41.16 12.10 4.83
N SER A 904 -39.88 11.80 4.66
CA SER A 904 -38.81 12.41 5.45
C SER A 904 -38.81 13.94 5.26
N LEU A 905 -38.86 14.39 4.00
CA LEU A 905 -38.92 15.83 3.69
C LEU A 905 -40.26 16.47 4.02
N ALA A 906 -41.37 15.71 3.99
CA ALA A 906 -42.64 16.21 4.50
C ALA A 906 -42.52 16.58 5.98
N ILE A 907 -41.82 15.78 6.80
CA ILE A 907 -41.55 16.11 8.21
C ILE A 907 -40.67 17.35 8.33
N LEU A 908 -39.64 17.50 7.49
CA LEU A 908 -38.84 18.72 7.43
C LEU A 908 -39.76 19.95 7.27
N PHE A 909 -40.58 19.99 6.20
CA PHE A 909 -41.46 21.11 5.93
C PHE A 909 -42.55 21.34 6.99
N ALA A 910 -43.13 20.28 7.55
CA ALA A 910 -44.12 20.40 8.61
C ALA A 910 -43.50 21.02 9.88
N THR A 911 -42.28 20.60 10.22
CA THR A 911 -41.53 21.14 11.36
C THR A 911 -41.11 22.59 11.12
N THR A 912 -40.67 22.91 9.89
CA THR A 912 -40.39 24.29 9.47
C THR A 912 -41.61 25.18 9.64
N VAL A 913 -42.79 24.76 9.18
CA VAL A 913 -44.04 25.51 9.35
C VAL A 913 -44.33 25.75 10.83
N ALA A 914 -44.19 24.71 11.67
CA ALA A 914 -44.46 24.78 13.11
C ALA A 914 -43.53 25.75 13.86
N TYR A 915 -42.26 25.87 13.46
CA TYR A 915 -41.29 26.74 14.13
C TYR A 915 -41.20 28.15 13.53
N LEU A 916 -41.41 28.28 12.23
CA LEU A 916 -41.06 29.51 11.50
C LEU A 916 -42.23 30.49 11.42
N ILE A 917 -43.48 30.01 11.34
CA ILE A 917 -44.68 30.87 11.38
C ILE A 917 -44.80 31.62 12.71
N PRO A 918 -44.70 30.97 13.90
CA PRO A 918 -44.84 31.68 15.17
C PRO A 918 -43.59 32.48 15.56
N ALA A 919 -42.45 32.32 14.87
CA ALA A 919 -41.17 32.90 15.28
C ALA A 919 -41.17 34.44 15.41
N PRO A 920 -41.74 35.25 14.49
CA PRO A 920 -41.77 36.71 14.67
C PRO A 920 -42.53 37.12 15.94
N THR A 921 -43.68 36.49 16.18
CA THR A 921 -44.47 36.72 17.39
C THR A 921 -43.73 36.22 18.64
N ALA A 922 -43.06 35.08 18.57
CA ALA A 922 -42.28 34.55 19.69
C ALA A 922 -41.09 35.45 20.05
N PHE A 923 -40.37 35.97 19.07
CA PHE A 923 -39.29 36.93 19.33
C PHE A 923 -39.80 38.23 19.93
N ALA A 924 -40.98 38.71 19.53
CA ALA A 924 -41.59 39.92 20.08
C ALA A 924 -42.12 39.73 21.52
N GLU A 925 -42.77 38.59 21.81
CA GLU A 925 -43.48 38.38 23.08
C GLU A 925 -42.67 37.65 24.16
N VAL A 926 -41.85 36.67 23.78
CA VAL A 926 -41.06 35.85 24.73
C VAL A 926 -39.54 36.02 24.61
N GLY A 927 -39.07 36.73 23.57
CA GLY A 927 -37.68 37.13 23.39
C GLY A 927 -36.69 35.96 23.35
N TRP A 928 -35.56 36.09 24.04
CA TRP A 928 -34.50 35.08 24.07
C TRP A 928 -34.96 33.71 24.62
N LYS A 929 -36.05 33.66 25.39
CA LYS A 929 -36.58 32.40 25.95
C LYS A 929 -37.04 31.44 24.85
N TYR A 930 -37.30 31.93 23.64
CA TYR A 930 -37.62 31.07 22.50
C TYR A 930 -36.49 30.08 22.17
N TYR A 931 -35.21 30.44 22.42
CA TYR A 931 -34.07 29.53 22.25
C TYR A 931 -34.11 28.32 23.19
N LEU A 932 -34.76 28.43 24.36
CA LEU A 932 -34.86 27.32 25.32
C LEU A 932 -35.63 26.11 24.75
N LEU A 933 -36.62 26.35 23.88
CA LEU A 933 -37.34 25.29 23.19
C LEU A 933 -36.36 24.40 22.40
N PHE A 934 -35.51 25.02 21.59
CA PHE A 934 -34.56 24.32 20.74
C PHE A 934 -33.43 23.67 21.53
N ILE A 935 -32.96 24.30 22.62
CA ILE A 935 -31.99 23.70 23.55
C ILE A 935 -32.53 22.40 24.13
N ILE A 936 -33.77 22.41 24.65
CA ILE A 936 -34.40 21.23 25.25
C ILE A 936 -34.59 20.10 24.20
N LEU A 937 -35.12 20.44 23.02
CA LEU A 937 -35.31 19.46 21.95
C LEU A 937 -33.98 18.85 21.49
N THR A 938 -32.93 19.67 21.36
CA THR A 938 -31.60 19.22 20.95
C THR A 938 -30.98 18.27 21.99
N ILE A 939 -31.11 18.55 23.29
CA ILE A 939 -30.66 17.66 24.38
C ILE A 939 -31.33 16.28 24.29
N ILE A 940 -32.62 16.24 23.96
CA ILE A 940 -33.39 15.00 23.84
C ILE A 940 -32.98 14.21 22.58
N ASN A 941 -32.71 14.91 21.48
CA ASN A 941 -32.43 14.27 20.19
C ASN A 941 -31.06 13.58 20.12
N ILE A 942 -30.03 14.10 20.80
CA ILE A 942 -28.67 13.53 20.82
C ILE A 942 -28.65 12.04 21.24
N PRO A 943 -29.19 11.65 22.41
CA PRO A 943 -29.17 10.25 22.84
C PRO A 943 -30.04 9.35 21.95
N ILE A 944 -31.13 9.88 21.37
CA ILE A 944 -31.98 9.12 20.44
C ILE A 944 -31.19 8.72 19.20
N ILE A 945 -30.48 9.68 18.58
CA ILE A 945 -29.68 9.40 17.38
C ILE A 945 -28.56 8.43 17.71
N TRP A 946 -27.83 8.65 18.81
CA TRP A 946 -26.70 7.80 19.18
C TRP A 946 -27.09 6.33 19.42
N VAL A 947 -28.26 6.08 20.02
CA VAL A 947 -28.69 4.73 20.40
C VAL A 947 -29.43 4.00 19.27
N PHE A 948 -30.31 4.69 18.54
CA PHE A 948 -31.25 4.03 17.62
C PHE A 948 -30.80 3.99 16.16
N PHE A 949 -29.85 4.84 15.75
CA PHE A 949 -29.51 4.99 14.33
C PHE A 949 -28.41 4.00 13.92
N PRO A 950 -28.65 3.13 12.92
CA PRO A 950 -27.59 2.34 12.34
C PRO A 950 -26.67 3.18 11.44
N GLU A 951 -25.38 2.87 11.45
CA GLU A 951 -24.39 3.45 10.54
C GLU A 951 -24.45 2.80 9.15
N THR A 952 -24.40 3.64 8.11
CA THR A 952 -24.51 3.24 6.70
C THR A 952 -23.20 3.36 5.92
N LYS A 953 -22.15 3.93 6.52
CA LYS A 953 -20.83 4.13 5.90
C LYS A 953 -20.31 2.87 5.20
N GLY A 954 -19.99 3.03 3.91
CA GLY A 954 -19.31 2.01 3.10
C GLY A 954 -20.17 0.84 2.63
N LEU A 955 -21.47 0.84 2.91
CA LEU A 955 -22.39 -0.22 2.48
C LEU A 955 -23.02 0.06 1.11
N ALA A 956 -23.19 -0.98 0.29
CA ALA A 956 -24.08 -0.91 -0.88
C ALA A 956 -25.52 -0.58 -0.44
N LEU A 957 -26.34 0.03 -1.31
CA LEU A 957 -27.71 0.42 -0.94
C LEU A 957 -28.54 -0.80 -0.54
N GLU A 958 -28.27 -1.91 -1.22
CA GLU A 958 -28.88 -3.21 -1.04
C GLU A 958 -28.50 -3.81 0.32
N GLU A 959 -27.27 -3.59 0.79
CA GLU A 959 -26.76 -4.12 2.06
C GLU A 959 -27.17 -3.28 3.29
N VAL A 960 -27.57 -2.02 3.10
CA VAL A 960 -28.20 -1.23 4.17
C VAL A 960 -29.48 -1.92 4.67
N GLY A 961 -30.11 -2.76 3.83
CA GLY A 961 -31.14 -3.76 4.18
C GLY A 961 -30.94 -4.43 5.54
N GLU A 962 -29.76 -5.02 5.71
CA GLU A 962 -29.41 -5.90 6.83
C GLU A 962 -29.48 -5.18 8.19
N LYS A 963 -29.13 -3.88 8.23
CA LYS A 963 -29.16 -3.08 9.47
C LYS A 963 -30.58 -2.85 10.02
N PHE A 964 -31.59 -3.08 9.19
CA PHE A 964 -33.00 -2.96 9.56
C PHE A 964 -33.72 -4.32 9.54
N GLY A 965 -32.99 -5.42 9.31
CA GLY A 965 -33.52 -6.79 9.35
C GLY A 965 -34.16 -7.26 8.04
N ASP A 966 -33.79 -6.67 6.90
CA ASP A 966 -34.24 -7.13 5.58
C ASP A 966 -33.23 -8.16 5.00
N ASP A 967 -33.70 -9.08 4.15
CA ASP A 967 -32.87 -10.11 3.50
C ASP A 967 -32.05 -9.51 2.34
N VAL A 968 -30.74 -9.80 2.34
CA VAL A 968 -29.79 -9.37 1.29
C VAL A 968 -29.47 -10.55 0.39
N VAL A 969 -29.87 -10.48 -0.88
CA VAL A 969 -29.76 -11.60 -1.84
C VAL A 969 -28.31 -11.83 -2.27
N VAL A 970 -27.56 -10.74 -2.52
CA VAL A 970 -26.16 -10.79 -2.96
C VAL A 970 -25.35 -9.83 -2.11
N ARG A 971 -24.24 -10.32 -1.54
CA ARG A 971 -23.30 -9.53 -0.74
C ARG A 971 -22.06 -9.22 -1.56
N LEU A 972 -21.62 -7.97 -1.54
CA LEU A 972 -20.38 -7.51 -2.17
C LEU A 972 -19.39 -6.99 -1.13
N THR A 973 -19.88 -6.46 0.00
CA THR A 973 -19.02 -5.89 1.05
C THR A 973 -18.59 -6.96 2.04
N ASN A 974 -17.28 -6.98 2.37
CA ASN A 974 -16.67 -7.93 3.32
C ASN A 974 -16.83 -9.42 2.96
N ILE A 975 -16.96 -9.76 1.67
CA ILE A 975 -17.00 -11.16 1.22
C ILE A 975 -15.62 -11.82 1.29
N THR A 976 -15.60 -13.11 1.62
CA THR A 976 -14.38 -13.93 1.59
C THR A 976 -13.93 -14.21 0.15
N THR A 977 -12.67 -14.60 -0.04
CA THR A 977 -12.12 -14.94 -1.38
C THR A 977 -12.93 -16.04 -2.07
N GLU A 978 -13.36 -17.06 -1.32
CA GLU A 978 -14.18 -18.17 -1.82
C GLU A 978 -15.58 -17.70 -2.28
N GLN A 979 -16.22 -16.81 -1.52
CA GLN A 979 -17.51 -16.24 -1.91
C GLN A 979 -17.41 -15.37 -3.16
N ARG A 980 -16.26 -14.69 -3.35
CA ARG A 980 -16.02 -13.89 -4.55
C ARG A 980 -15.83 -14.77 -5.79
N GLU A 981 -15.12 -15.88 -5.67
CA GLU A 981 -14.98 -16.86 -6.76
C GLU A 981 -16.34 -17.47 -7.15
N GLN A 982 -17.17 -17.83 -6.18
CA GLN A 982 -18.54 -18.32 -6.42
C GLN A 982 -19.42 -17.28 -7.13
N LEU A 983 -19.31 -16.01 -6.74
CA LEU A 983 -20.03 -14.90 -7.39
C LEU A 983 -19.56 -14.70 -8.84
N ASP A 984 -18.24 -14.75 -9.08
CA ASP A 984 -17.67 -14.64 -10.43
C ASP A 984 -18.12 -15.79 -11.34
N GLU A 985 -18.22 -17.00 -10.81
CA GLU A 985 -18.78 -18.16 -11.53
C GLU A 985 -20.27 -17.98 -11.86
N ALA A 986 -21.07 -17.49 -10.90
CA ALA A 986 -22.48 -17.21 -11.11
C ALA A 986 -22.71 -16.14 -12.19
N ILE A 987 -21.91 -15.06 -12.19
CA ILE A 987 -21.94 -14.00 -13.22
C ILE A 987 -21.59 -14.57 -14.61
N LYS A 988 -20.58 -15.45 -14.69
CA LYS A 988 -20.20 -16.10 -15.96
C LYS A 988 -21.28 -17.04 -16.49
N ALA A 989 -21.92 -17.81 -15.61
CA ALA A 989 -23.00 -18.73 -15.96
C ALA A 989 -24.24 -18.00 -16.50
N GLU A 990 -24.60 -16.85 -15.92
CA GLU A 990 -25.70 -16.02 -16.43
C GLU A 990 -25.39 -15.51 -17.85
N LYS A 991 -24.13 -15.11 -18.11
CA LYS A 991 -23.70 -14.67 -19.43
C LYS A 991 -23.88 -15.75 -20.49
N SER A 992 -23.46 -16.99 -20.22
CA SER A 992 -23.65 -18.12 -21.15
C SER A 992 -25.11 -18.44 -21.43
N THR A 993 -26.00 -18.21 -20.46
CA THR A 993 -27.43 -18.48 -20.58
C THR A 993 -28.15 -17.38 -21.39
N SER A 994 -27.70 -16.13 -21.28
CA SER A 994 -28.18 -15.00 -22.08
C SER A 994 -27.73 -15.06 -23.55
N GLU A 995 -26.51 -15.55 -23.81
CA GLU A 995 -25.98 -15.76 -25.16
C GLU A 995 -26.71 -16.91 -25.88
N SER A 996 -27.16 -17.96 -25.17
CA SER A 996 -27.94 -19.05 -25.77
C SER A 996 -29.39 -18.66 -26.11
N THR A 997 -30.03 -17.80 -25.31
CA THR A 997 -31.40 -17.30 -25.61
C THR A 997 -31.41 -16.33 -26.78
N HIS A 998 -30.34 -15.56 -26.99
CA HIS A 998 -30.19 -14.68 -28.15
C HIS A 998 -30.03 -15.44 -29.48
N VAL A 999 -29.41 -16.62 -29.46
CA VAL A 999 -29.28 -17.49 -30.64
C VAL A 999 -30.62 -18.12 -31.02
N GLU A 1000 -31.44 -18.54 -30.04
CA GLU A 1000 -32.78 -19.09 -30.31
C GLU A 1000 -33.75 -18.04 -30.86
N GLN A 1001 -33.73 -16.80 -30.37
CA GLN A 1001 -34.59 -15.71 -30.88
C GLN A 1001 -34.19 -15.14 -32.24
N MET A 1002 -32.96 -15.37 -32.71
CA MET A 1002 -32.54 -15.06 -34.09
C MET A 1002 -32.83 -16.19 -35.08
N SER A 1003 -33.26 -17.36 -34.57
CA SER A 1003 -33.58 -18.54 -35.37
C SER A 1003 -35.09 -18.84 -35.48
N ALA A 1004 -35.93 -17.94 -34.97
CA ALA A 1004 -37.39 -17.92 -35.13
C ALA A 1004 -37.82 -16.62 -35.81
#